data_AF-A0A834ZL02-F1
#
_entry.id   AF-A0A834ZL02-F1
#
_cell.length_a   1.000
_cell.length_b   1.000
_cell.length_c   1.000
_cell.angle_alpha   90.00
_cell.angle_beta   90.00
_cell.angle_gamma   90.00
#
_symmetry.space_group_name_H-M   'P 1'
#
loop_
_entity.id
_entity.type
_entity.pdbx_description
1 polymer ?
#
loop_
_entity_poly.entity_id
_entity_poly.type
_entity_poly.pdbx_seq_one_letter_code
_entity_poly.pdbx_strand_id
1 'polypeptide(L)'
;MARTSTLLLEQKSDSSLGFSKEQGDQIQIRGFLLTSTWSAKRLVSIETQMFDSMFQRISESGVESTAIWRRIEMATSLVAGSGKLHFRVKFFREQGCRQASWVSGVSFKRCIQRELSWYTFNKDLDPSDGDVGFLQGQVEEMRGEFAVWKRAIANGGLANCDTSAFSSMLYYCVQFTRSCGVNKLLQIQGSDFSQTAIYKNGNPLRTVTLSCLRDGATKYFDFTVIGSGVAGLRYALEVSKYGSVAVITKAEPHESNTNYAQGGVSAVLCPLDSVENHMRDTIVAGAYLCDEETVRVVCTEGPDRVRELIAIGASFDHGDDGNLHLTREGGHSHHRIVHAADMTGREIERALLKAVVDDPNIYMFEHHFAIDLLTSQDASETYCHGVDTLNTETQEVIRFISKVTLLASGGAGHIYPTTTNPPEVTALRTGTSELDISSPSSDTSVVTSSYMYIVATGDGIAMAHRAQAVISNMEFVQFHPTALADEGLPIKPTKSRENAFLITEAVRGNGGILYNLGMERFMPLYDERAELATRDVVARSIDDQLKKRNEKYVFLDISHKPRDEILSHFPNIASECLRYGLDITRQPIPVVPAAHYMCGGVRAGLHGETNVRGLYVAGEVACTGLHGANRLASNSLLEALVFARRAVKPSIDHMTSSGLDLSDSNLWARMVVPVSLGSDVLADSIRRTRKARKELQSIMWEYVGIVRSTTRLKTAERRIGELETEWEEYLFQQGWEPAMVGLEACEMRNLFCCAKLVVSSALARHESRGLHFMIDFPHLEESMRLPTVISPVKSTWSSEQLHKQQNC
;
A
#
# COMPACT_ATOMS: atom_id res chain seq x y z
N MET A 1 57.44 1.76 17.18
CA MET A 1 58.10 3.04 17.48
C MET A 1 57.34 4.16 16.77
N ALA A 2 57.27 5.35 17.35
CA ALA A 2 56.54 6.49 16.77
C ALA A 2 57.36 7.20 15.68
N ARG A 3 56.68 7.88 14.73
CA ARG A 3 56.64 9.35 14.73
C ARG A 3 55.69 9.96 13.70
N THR A 4 54.98 10.97 14.20
CA THR A 4 54.19 12.00 13.50
C THR A 4 55.07 12.96 12.71
N SER A 5 54.51 13.63 11.70
CA SER A 5 54.92 15.00 11.33
C SER A 5 53.83 15.72 10.52
N THR A 6 53.26 16.77 11.13
CA THR A 6 52.40 17.79 10.52
C THR A 6 53.27 18.93 10.01
N LEU A 7 52.85 19.67 8.97
CA LEU A 7 53.38 21.00 8.65
C LEU A 7 52.31 21.90 7.99
N LEU A 8 52.49 23.20 8.15
CA LEU A 8 51.54 24.31 7.96
C LEU A 8 52.34 25.56 7.49
N LEU A 9 51.67 26.67 7.12
CA LEU A 9 52.24 28.03 6.81
C LEU A 9 52.92 28.18 5.41
N GLU A 10 52.94 29.34 4.71
CA GLU A 10 52.12 30.58 4.67
C GLU A 10 52.57 31.51 3.50
N GLN A 11 51.71 32.48 3.07
CA GLN A 11 52.05 33.80 2.45
C GLN A 11 52.87 33.84 1.10
N LYS A 12 52.96 34.91 0.26
CA LYS A 12 52.30 36.24 0.05
C LYS A 12 52.72 36.83 -1.34
N SER A 13 52.00 37.83 -1.87
CA SER A 13 52.45 39.06 -2.61
C SER A 13 51.33 39.59 -3.54
N ASP A 14 50.71 40.77 -3.31
CA ASP A 14 51.07 42.14 -3.78
C ASP A 14 50.92 42.34 -5.31
N SER A 15 50.23 43.33 -5.90
CA SER A 15 50.11 44.81 -5.67
C SER A 15 49.06 45.40 -6.68
N SER A 16 48.59 46.67 -6.72
CA SER A 16 48.49 47.82 -5.77
C SER A 16 47.62 48.99 -6.35
N LEU A 17 47.01 49.79 -5.47
CA LEU A 17 46.66 51.24 -5.57
C LEU A 17 45.55 51.81 -6.51
N GLY A 18 44.65 52.59 -5.89
CA GLY A 18 43.79 53.63 -6.51
C GLY A 18 42.74 54.16 -5.52
N PHE A 19 42.87 55.42 -5.04
CA PHE A 19 41.98 56.03 -4.04
C PHE A 19 41.14 57.19 -4.62
N SER A 20 39.83 57.21 -4.35
CA SER A 20 39.06 58.44 -4.17
C SER A 20 37.91 58.19 -3.18
N LYS A 21 37.64 59.18 -2.31
CA LYS A 21 36.57 59.17 -1.30
C LYS A 21 35.38 59.99 -1.81
N GLU A 22 34.17 59.48 -1.66
CA GLU A 22 33.03 60.28 -1.19
C GLU A 22 31.93 59.37 -0.60
N GLN A 23 31.04 59.94 0.22
CA GLN A 23 30.19 59.21 1.16
C GLN A 23 28.86 58.76 0.55
N GLY A 24 28.36 57.60 1.00
CA GLY A 24 27.01 57.13 0.72
C GLY A 24 26.80 55.72 1.26
N ASP A 25 26.13 55.59 2.41
CA ASP A 25 25.86 54.29 3.03
C ASP A 25 24.89 53.45 2.18
N GLN A 26 25.40 52.38 1.57
CA GLN A 26 24.58 51.28 1.05
C GLN A 26 25.16 49.94 1.51
N ILE A 27 24.42 49.27 2.41
CA ILE A 27 24.71 47.89 2.82
C ILE A 27 24.29 46.95 1.69
N GLN A 28 25.26 46.38 0.98
CA GLN A 28 25.02 45.23 0.13
C GLN A 28 24.61 44.01 0.98
N ILE A 29 23.39 43.53 0.81
CA ILE A 29 23.02 42.17 1.24
C ILE A 29 23.25 41.22 0.07
N ARG A 30 24.24 40.33 0.22
CA ARG A 30 24.46 39.22 -0.71
C ARG A 30 23.24 38.29 -0.71
N GLY A 31 22.66 38.07 -1.88
CA GLY A 31 21.59 37.09 -2.05
C GLY A 31 22.08 35.66 -1.79
N PHE A 32 21.40 34.96 -0.88
CA PHE A 32 21.41 33.50 -0.83
C PHE A 32 20.07 32.99 -1.37
N LEU A 33 20.09 32.32 -2.52
CA LEU A 33 18.97 31.45 -2.90
C LEU A 33 18.86 30.31 -1.89
N LEU A 34 17.67 30.12 -1.33
CA LEU A 34 17.31 28.89 -0.62
C LEU A 34 15.99 28.37 -1.17
N THR A 35 16.11 27.45 -2.12
CA THR A 35 14.99 26.62 -2.60
C THR A 35 14.64 25.58 -1.53
N SER A 36 13.49 25.74 -0.87
CA SER A 36 12.89 24.68 -0.05
C SER A 36 11.39 24.62 -0.27
N THR A 37 10.96 23.77 -1.20
CA THR A 37 9.55 23.51 -1.49
C THR A 37 8.90 22.70 -0.35
N TRP A 38 8.25 23.41 0.57
CA TRP A 38 7.20 22.80 1.40
C TRP A 38 5.91 22.77 0.59
N SER A 39 5.15 21.67 0.64
CA SER A 39 3.80 21.68 0.09
C SER A 39 2.90 22.58 0.95
N ALA A 40 2.11 23.45 0.32
CA ALA A 40 1.25 24.40 1.03
C ALA A 40 0.33 23.70 2.05
N LYS A 41 -0.15 22.49 1.74
CA LYS A 41 -0.93 21.63 2.65
C LYS A 41 -0.23 21.35 3.99
N ARG A 42 1.11 21.23 4.03
CA ARG A 42 1.86 20.99 5.29
C ARG A 42 2.02 22.26 6.13
N LEU A 43 2.20 23.43 5.51
CA LEU A 43 2.27 24.70 6.24
C LEU A 43 0.93 25.03 6.91
N VAL A 44 -0.17 24.96 6.15
CA VAL A 44 -1.53 25.15 6.69
C VAL A 44 -1.82 24.19 7.85
N SER A 45 -1.50 22.90 7.71
CA SER A 45 -1.71 21.92 8.78
C SER A 45 -0.92 22.21 10.07
N ILE A 46 0.26 22.82 9.98
CA ILE A 46 1.08 23.18 11.14
C ILE A 46 0.51 24.44 11.80
N GLU A 47 0.09 25.42 11.01
CA GLU A 47 -0.51 26.66 11.51
C GLU A 47 -1.85 26.39 12.22
N THR A 48 -2.77 25.63 11.61
CA THR A 48 -4.06 25.29 12.24
C THR A 48 -3.87 24.55 13.57
N GLN A 49 -3.01 23.53 13.62
CA GLN A 49 -2.74 22.80 14.87
C GLN A 49 -2.07 23.66 15.96
N MET A 50 -1.25 24.65 15.57
CA MET A 50 -0.72 25.64 16.52
C MET A 50 -1.82 26.55 17.08
N PHE A 51 -2.73 27.05 16.24
CA PHE A 51 -3.83 27.92 16.68
C PHE A 51 -4.84 27.19 17.57
N ASP A 52 -5.24 25.95 17.23
CA ASP A 52 -6.20 25.18 18.02
C ASP A 52 -5.64 24.82 19.41
N SER A 53 -4.40 24.30 19.46
CA SER A 53 -3.75 23.96 20.75
C SER A 53 -3.46 25.20 21.61
N MET A 54 -3.25 26.36 20.98
CA MET A 54 -3.13 27.64 21.67
C MET A 54 -4.47 28.08 22.28
N PHE A 55 -5.58 28.04 21.53
CA PHE A 55 -6.90 28.43 22.02
C PHE A 55 -7.36 27.55 23.19
N GLN A 56 -7.18 26.23 23.06
CA GLN A 56 -7.54 25.26 24.10
C GLN A 56 -6.76 25.50 25.41
N ARG A 57 -5.46 25.82 25.34
CA ARG A 57 -4.67 26.12 26.54
C ARG A 57 -4.91 27.52 27.11
N ILE A 58 -5.36 28.48 26.30
CA ILE A 58 -5.80 29.79 26.79
C ILE A 58 -7.09 29.63 27.60
N SER A 59 -8.07 28.83 27.16
CA SER A 59 -9.29 28.57 27.95
C SER A 59 -9.01 27.76 29.22
N GLU A 60 -8.09 26.79 29.17
CA GLU A 60 -7.63 26.04 30.37
C GLU A 60 -6.87 26.91 31.39
N SER A 61 -6.29 28.04 30.98
CA SER A 61 -5.46 28.88 31.86
C SER A 61 -6.23 29.74 32.88
N GLY A 62 -7.57 29.70 32.88
CA GLY A 62 -8.40 30.32 33.91
C GLY A 62 -8.42 31.85 33.91
N VAL A 63 -7.99 32.50 32.82
CA VAL A 63 -7.97 33.97 32.71
C VAL A 63 -9.39 34.50 32.53
N GLU A 64 -9.86 35.30 33.49
CA GLU A 64 -11.20 35.91 33.47
C GLU A 64 -11.45 36.73 32.18
N SER A 65 -12.61 36.50 31.56
CA SER A 65 -12.98 37.01 30.22
C SER A 65 -13.30 38.51 30.15
N THR A 66 -13.02 39.28 31.21
CA THR A 66 -13.40 40.69 31.36
C THR A 66 -12.22 41.67 31.17
N ALA A 67 -11.00 41.18 30.95
CA ALA A 67 -9.82 42.02 30.73
C ALA A 67 -9.56 42.30 29.23
N ILE A 68 -9.57 43.58 28.84
CA ILE A 68 -9.21 44.01 27.47
C ILE A 68 -7.68 43.98 27.31
N TRP A 69 -7.17 42.95 26.64
CA TRP A 69 -5.75 42.82 26.26
C TRP A 69 -5.48 43.56 24.94
N ARG A 70 -4.41 44.36 24.87
CA ARG A 70 -4.08 45.17 23.67
C ARG A 70 -2.87 44.68 22.87
N ARG A 71 -1.96 43.90 23.46
CA ARG A 71 -0.77 43.36 22.80
C ARG A 71 -0.38 42.03 23.40
N ILE A 72 -0.12 41.04 22.54
CA ILE A 72 0.40 39.72 22.87
C ILE A 72 1.72 39.60 22.09
N GLU A 73 2.80 39.21 22.76
CA GLU A 73 4.07 38.88 22.10
C GLU A 73 4.35 37.39 22.27
N MET A 74 4.83 36.77 21.19
CA MET A 74 5.24 35.37 21.17
C MET A 74 6.69 35.23 20.71
N ALA A 75 7.44 34.38 21.40
CA ALA A 75 8.76 33.94 20.99
C ALA A 75 8.81 32.42 21.05
N THR A 76 9.22 31.79 19.95
CA THR A 76 9.42 30.33 19.84
C THR A 76 10.91 30.00 19.98
N SER A 77 11.22 28.86 20.59
CA SER A 77 12.56 28.28 20.60
C SER A 77 12.50 26.76 20.45
N LEU A 78 13.49 26.21 19.75
CA LEU A 78 13.72 24.77 19.62
C LEU A 78 14.97 24.41 20.42
N VAL A 79 14.81 23.56 21.44
CA VAL A 79 15.94 23.08 22.24
C VAL A 79 16.56 21.89 21.51
N ALA A 80 17.87 21.96 21.26
CA ALA A 80 18.60 20.90 20.56
C ALA A 80 18.41 19.54 21.24
N GLY A 81 18.12 18.49 20.45
CA GLY A 81 17.94 17.12 20.93
C GLY A 81 16.59 16.79 21.58
N SER A 82 15.72 17.75 21.90
CA SER A 82 14.46 17.46 22.61
C SER A 82 13.30 17.06 21.71
N GLY A 83 13.33 17.42 20.43
CA GLY A 83 12.22 17.28 19.49
C GLY A 83 10.99 18.15 19.80
N LYS A 84 11.05 19.01 20.83
CA LYS A 84 9.92 19.82 21.33
C LYS A 84 10.08 21.28 20.93
N LEU A 85 9.01 21.85 20.37
CA LEU A 85 8.87 23.29 20.24
C LEU A 85 8.48 23.88 21.60
N HIS A 86 9.24 24.87 22.06
CA HIS A 86 8.90 25.70 23.21
C HIS A 86 8.39 27.04 22.70
N PHE A 87 7.36 27.59 23.35
CA PHE A 87 6.96 28.96 23.10
C PHE A 87 6.67 29.70 24.39
N ARG A 88 7.02 30.98 24.38
CA ARG A 88 6.83 31.92 25.48
C ARG A 88 5.85 32.99 25.02
N VAL A 89 4.71 33.06 25.69
CA VAL A 89 3.71 34.11 25.47
C VAL A 89 3.86 35.16 26.57
N LYS A 90 3.92 36.43 26.18
CA LYS A 90 3.85 37.58 27.09
C LYS A 90 2.55 38.35 26.85
N PHE A 91 1.81 38.58 27.94
CA PHE A 91 0.60 39.38 27.91
C PHE A 91 0.88 40.78 28.46
N PHE A 92 0.52 41.81 27.68
CA PHE A 92 0.72 43.20 28.04
C PHE A 92 -0.63 43.89 28.29
N ARG A 93 -0.70 44.58 29.42
CA ARG A 93 -1.79 45.50 29.77
C ARG A 93 -1.13 46.87 29.96
N GLU A 94 -1.29 47.72 28.95
CA GLU A 94 -0.52 48.96 28.76
C GLU A 94 1.01 48.72 28.66
N GLN A 95 1.85 49.71 28.97
CA GLN A 95 3.31 49.67 28.68
C GLN A 95 4.13 48.68 29.54
N GLY A 96 3.50 47.80 30.32
CA GLY A 96 4.16 46.84 31.22
C GLY A 96 3.82 45.37 30.93
N CYS A 97 4.84 44.51 30.87
CA CYS A 97 4.68 43.06 30.87
C CYS A 97 4.41 42.56 32.29
N ARG A 98 3.28 41.87 32.54
CA ARG A 98 2.98 41.28 33.86
C ARG A 98 3.05 39.76 33.96
N GLN A 99 2.89 39.03 32.87
CA GLN A 99 2.90 37.57 32.91
C GLN A 99 3.61 36.97 31.69
N ALA A 100 4.50 36.03 31.96
CA ALA A 100 5.22 35.26 30.94
C ALA A 100 5.03 33.78 31.25
N SER A 101 4.20 33.12 30.46
CA SER A 101 3.92 31.69 30.60
C SER A 101 4.79 30.90 29.62
N TRP A 102 5.42 29.84 30.12
CA TRP A 102 6.13 28.86 29.30
C TRP A 102 5.20 27.70 28.99
N VAL A 103 4.98 27.43 27.70
CA VAL A 103 4.24 26.24 27.26
C VAL A 103 5.21 25.32 26.54
N SER A 104 5.24 24.06 26.96
CA SER A 104 6.02 23.00 26.32
C SER A 104 5.10 21.85 25.93
N GLY A 105 5.32 21.25 24.75
CA GLY A 105 4.66 19.98 24.42
C GLY A 105 4.18 19.74 23.00
N VAL A 106 4.65 20.46 21.98
CA VAL A 106 4.45 20.01 20.58
C VAL A 106 5.72 19.31 20.10
N SER A 107 5.65 18.00 19.91
CA SER A 107 6.77 17.15 19.49
C SER A 107 6.75 16.95 17.98
N PHE A 108 7.84 17.29 17.29
CA PHE A 108 7.97 17.15 15.84
C PHE A 108 9.10 16.16 15.49
N LYS A 109 8.85 15.24 14.54
CA LYS A 109 9.89 14.33 14.01
C LYS A 109 10.72 15.04 12.93
N ARG A 110 11.95 15.42 13.29
CA ARG A 110 12.99 16.15 12.51
C ARG A 110 12.63 17.61 12.18
N CYS A 111 13.52 18.53 12.57
CA CYS A 111 13.51 19.92 12.07
C CYS A 111 14.93 20.51 12.05
N ILE A 112 15.21 21.40 11.09
CA ILE A 112 16.48 22.13 10.95
C ILE A 112 16.34 23.50 11.62
N GLN A 113 17.43 24.01 12.19
CA GLN A 113 17.47 25.21 13.01
C GLN A 113 17.18 26.50 12.19
N ARG A 114 16.20 27.31 12.63
CA ARG A 114 15.99 28.70 12.19
C ARG A 114 15.25 29.50 13.27
N GLU A 115 15.66 30.74 13.49
CA GLU A 115 14.88 31.72 14.25
C GLU A 115 13.86 32.43 13.34
N LEU A 116 12.64 32.66 13.84
CA LEU A 116 11.61 33.46 13.18
C LEU A 116 11.13 34.54 14.14
N SER A 117 11.56 35.78 13.91
CA SER A 117 11.08 36.97 14.63
C SER A 117 10.03 37.70 13.78
N TRP A 118 8.79 37.78 14.27
CA TRP A 118 7.74 38.57 13.64
C TRP A 118 7.79 40.03 14.14
N TYR A 119 7.86 40.98 13.22
CA TYR A 119 7.67 42.41 13.50
C TYR A 119 6.35 42.89 12.89
N THR A 120 5.56 43.65 13.66
CA THR A 120 4.40 44.37 13.13
C THR A 120 4.87 45.54 12.26
N PHE A 121 4.45 45.56 10.99
CA PHE A 121 4.74 46.67 10.08
C PHE A 121 4.22 48.00 10.65
N ASN A 122 5.09 49.02 10.60
CA ASN A 122 4.72 50.41 10.83
C ASN A 122 4.73 51.16 9.48
N LYS A 123 4.08 52.33 9.45
CA LYS A 123 3.73 53.03 8.21
C LYS A 123 4.91 53.37 7.29
N ASP A 124 4.57 53.37 5.99
CA ASP A 124 4.98 54.26 4.89
C ASP A 124 5.48 53.47 3.66
N LEU A 125 4.59 53.36 2.66
CA LEU A 125 4.88 52.85 1.31
C LEU A 125 4.20 53.77 0.28
N ASP A 126 4.91 54.04 -0.81
CA ASP A 126 4.59 55.05 -1.83
C ASP A 126 3.45 54.57 -2.77
N PRO A 127 2.38 55.36 -3.04
CA PRO A 127 1.23 54.91 -3.83
C PRO A 127 1.44 54.79 -5.35
N SER A 128 2.67 54.97 -5.85
CA SER A 128 2.95 55.07 -7.29
C SER A 128 3.19 53.72 -8.02
N ASP A 129 3.10 52.58 -7.33
CA ASP A 129 3.32 51.24 -7.90
C ASP A 129 2.01 50.52 -8.26
N GLY A 130 1.88 50.12 -9.53
CA GLY A 130 0.59 49.73 -10.15
C GLY A 130 -0.03 48.45 -9.58
N ASP A 131 0.78 47.50 -9.13
CA ASP A 131 0.31 46.24 -8.54
C ASP A 131 -0.23 46.43 -7.09
N VAL A 132 0.07 47.56 -6.45
CA VAL A 132 -0.39 47.85 -5.07
C VAL A 132 -1.87 48.24 -5.06
N GLY A 133 -2.38 48.90 -6.10
CA GLY A 133 -3.77 49.37 -6.17
C GLY A 133 -4.81 48.23 -6.15
N PHE A 134 -4.52 47.10 -6.81
CA PHE A 134 -5.38 45.92 -6.81
C PHE A 134 -5.41 45.24 -5.43
N LEU A 135 -4.25 45.13 -4.77
CA LEU A 135 -4.12 44.60 -3.42
C LEU A 135 -4.80 45.52 -2.38
N GLN A 136 -4.71 46.83 -2.55
CA GLN A 136 -5.34 47.79 -1.64
C GLN A 136 -6.87 47.72 -1.69
N GLY A 137 -7.46 47.53 -2.89
CA GLY A 137 -8.92 47.30 -3.03
C GLY A 137 -9.41 46.07 -2.27
N GLN A 138 -8.74 44.92 -2.41
CA GLN A 138 -9.13 43.69 -1.70
C GLN A 138 -8.91 43.79 -0.18
N VAL A 139 -7.88 44.52 0.27
CA VAL A 139 -7.63 44.77 1.70
C VAL A 139 -8.67 45.74 2.28
N GLU A 140 -9.18 46.70 1.52
CA GLU A 140 -10.28 47.58 1.94
C GLU A 140 -11.63 46.85 1.99
N GLU A 141 -11.87 45.92 1.08
CA GLU A 141 -13.04 45.01 1.09
C GLU A 141 -13.02 44.09 2.32
N MET A 142 -11.89 43.43 2.61
CA MET A 142 -11.70 42.66 3.85
C MET A 142 -11.88 43.53 5.12
N ARG A 143 -11.40 44.78 5.11
CA ARG A 143 -11.63 45.72 6.23
C ARG A 143 -13.10 46.07 6.40
N GLY A 144 -13.86 46.17 5.30
CA GLY A 144 -15.31 46.36 5.29
C GLY A 144 -16.02 45.24 6.05
N GLU A 145 -15.78 43.99 5.66
CA GLU A 145 -16.37 42.82 6.33
C GLU A 145 -15.95 42.71 7.80
N PHE A 146 -14.67 42.94 8.12
CA PHE A 146 -14.18 42.95 9.50
C PHE A 146 -14.85 44.04 10.37
N ALA A 147 -15.25 45.17 9.77
CA ALA A 147 -15.96 46.25 10.44
C ALA A 147 -17.48 46.00 10.59
N VAL A 148 -18.06 45.12 9.76
CA VAL A 148 -19.41 44.57 9.95
C VAL A 148 -19.38 43.54 11.09
N TRP A 149 -18.43 42.60 11.06
CA TRP A 149 -18.26 41.56 12.09
C TRP A 149 -18.01 42.16 13.48
N LYS A 150 -17.13 43.17 13.59
CA LYS A 150 -16.92 43.91 14.85
C LYS A 150 -18.19 44.61 15.37
N ARG A 151 -19.07 45.11 14.49
CA ARG A 151 -20.35 45.72 14.90
C ARG A 151 -21.38 44.69 15.35
N ALA A 152 -21.43 43.52 14.71
CA ALA A 152 -22.29 42.41 15.14
C ALA A 152 -21.92 41.92 16.56
N ILE A 153 -20.62 41.77 16.83
CA ILE A 153 -20.12 41.39 18.17
C ILE A 153 -20.34 42.50 19.20
N ALA A 154 -20.08 43.76 18.86
CA ALA A 154 -20.30 44.89 19.77
C ALA A 154 -21.76 45.07 20.20
N ASN A 155 -22.71 44.63 19.38
CA ASN A 155 -24.15 44.67 19.65
C ASN A 155 -24.70 43.38 20.29
N GLY A 156 -23.84 42.43 20.70
CA GLY A 156 -24.23 41.25 21.48
C GLY A 156 -24.96 40.12 20.73
N GLY A 157 -24.98 40.15 19.39
CA GLY A 157 -25.79 39.27 18.55
C GLY A 157 -25.07 38.02 18.00
N LEU A 158 -24.48 37.18 18.85
CA LEU A 158 -23.76 35.97 18.40
C LEU A 158 -24.67 34.80 17.98
N ALA A 159 -25.98 34.88 18.20
CA ALA A 159 -26.93 33.81 17.88
C ALA A 159 -27.45 33.83 16.42
N ASN A 160 -27.29 34.93 15.68
CA ASN A 160 -27.81 35.12 14.32
C ASN A 160 -26.74 35.55 13.30
N CYS A 161 -25.46 35.25 13.55
CA CYS A 161 -24.41 35.50 12.56
C CYS A 161 -24.44 34.40 11.48
N ASP A 162 -24.86 34.77 10.27
CA ASP A 162 -24.86 33.90 9.09
C ASP A 162 -23.44 33.37 8.80
N THR A 163 -23.33 32.05 8.58
CA THR A 163 -22.05 31.36 8.38
C THR A 163 -21.45 31.60 7.00
N SER A 164 -22.23 32.18 6.07
CA SER A 164 -21.78 32.60 4.74
C SER A 164 -20.52 33.48 4.77
N ALA A 165 -20.46 34.48 5.66
CA ALA A 165 -19.32 35.40 5.77
C ALA A 165 -18.01 34.70 6.19
N PHE A 166 -18.08 33.67 7.05
CA PHE A 166 -16.89 32.90 7.44
C PHE A 166 -16.41 32.00 6.29
N SER A 167 -17.34 31.47 5.49
CA SER A 167 -17.04 30.70 4.29
C SER A 167 -16.38 31.57 3.21
N SER A 168 -16.88 32.79 2.99
CA SER A 168 -16.25 33.79 2.10
C SER A 168 -14.83 34.16 2.54
N MET A 169 -14.59 34.37 3.84
CA MET A 169 -13.26 34.64 4.37
C MET A 169 -12.29 33.45 4.13
N LEU A 170 -12.75 32.21 4.30
CA LEU A 170 -11.96 31.02 3.98
C LEU A 170 -11.67 30.92 2.49
N TYR A 171 -12.66 31.19 1.64
CA TYR A 171 -12.54 31.21 0.19
C TYR A 171 -11.48 32.22 -0.29
N TYR A 172 -11.50 33.45 0.24
CA TYR A 172 -10.49 34.46 -0.07
C TYR A 172 -9.08 34.06 0.39
N CYS A 173 -8.92 33.46 1.57
CA CYS A 173 -7.62 32.91 2.01
C CYS A 173 -7.11 31.78 1.09
N VAL A 174 -8.00 30.93 0.58
CA VAL A 174 -7.65 29.86 -0.40
C VAL A 174 -7.32 30.46 -1.77
N GLN A 175 -8.00 31.50 -2.22
CA GLN A 175 -7.65 32.20 -3.46
C GLN A 175 -6.33 32.96 -3.35
N PHE A 176 -6.05 33.61 -2.21
CA PHE A 176 -4.78 34.28 -1.95
C PHE A 176 -3.58 33.30 -2.02
N THR A 177 -3.75 32.07 -1.52
CA THR A 177 -2.74 31.01 -1.65
C THR A 177 -2.66 30.39 -3.05
N ARG A 178 -3.73 30.42 -3.86
CA ARG A 178 -3.71 30.01 -5.27
C ARG A 178 -3.02 31.04 -6.18
N SER A 179 -3.34 32.32 -6.02
CA SER A 179 -2.78 33.42 -6.83
C SER A 179 -1.27 33.61 -6.64
N CYS A 180 -0.74 33.29 -5.45
CA CYS A 180 0.71 33.27 -5.20
C CYS A 180 1.40 31.97 -5.67
N GLY A 181 0.65 30.97 -6.14
CA GLY A 181 1.15 29.65 -6.52
C GLY A 181 1.27 29.40 -8.02
N VAL A 182 0.50 30.10 -8.87
CA VAL A 182 0.54 29.95 -10.33
C VAL A 182 0.30 31.29 -11.01
N ASN A 183 1.32 31.82 -11.72
CA ASN A 183 1.09 32.83 -12.74
C ASN A 183 2.14 32.77 -13.87
N LYS A 184 2.00 31.74 -14.72
CA LYS A 184 2.42 31.83 -16.13
C LYS A 184 1.58 30.91 -17.02
N LEU A 185 0.27 31.12 -16.99
CA LEU A 185 -0.67 30.65 -18.01
C LEU A 185 -1.53 31.85 -18.42
N LEU A 186 -1.48 32.20 -19.70
CA LEU A 186 -2.12 33.38 -20.26
C LEU A 186 -3.65 33.27 -20.18
N GLN A 187 -4.30 34.40 -19.89
CA GLN A 187 -5.71 34.57 -20.16
C GLN A 187 -5.97 34.37 -21.65
N ILE A 188 -6.91 33.48 -21.99
CA ILE A 188 -7.63 33.52 -23.26
C ILE A 188 -9.12 33.49 -22.90
N GLN A 189 -9.77 34.65 -22.98
CA GLN A 189 -11.23 34.72 -23.05
C GLN A 189 -11.71 34.25 -24.42
N GLY A 190 -12.94 33.73 -24.48
CA GLY A 190 -13.39 32.87 -25.57
C GLY A 190 -13.30 33.47 -26.98
N SER A 191 -12.72 32.70 -27.90
CA SER A 191 -13.08 32.64 -29.32
C SER A 191 -12.50 31.36 -29.95
N ASP A 192 -13.26 30.78 -30.88
CA ASP A 192 -13.02 29.60 -31.72
C ASP A 192 -11.69 28.82 -31.60
N PHE A 193 -11.78 27.57 -31.16
CA PHE A 193 -10.69 26.59 -31.24
C PHE A 193 -10.41 26.19 -32.70
N SER A 194 -9.37 26.78 -33.28
CA SER A 194 -8.73 26.26 -34.51
C SER A 194 -7.42 25.54 -34.19
N GLN A 195 -7.09 24.54 -35.02
CA GLN A 195 -6.04 23.55 -34.77
C GLN A 195 -4.63 24.15 -34.75
N THR A 196 -3.74 23.62 -33.91
CA THR A 196 -2.28 23.71 -34.14
C THR A 196 -1.56 22.49 -33.56
N ALA A 197 -0.83 21.77 -34.42
CA ALA A 197 0.01 20.63 -34.02
C ALA A 197 1.47 21.09 -33.81
N ILE A 198 2.13 20.57 -32.78
CA ILE A 198 3.53 20.88 -32.48
C ILE A 198 4.43 19.72 -32.94
N TYR A 199 5.38 20.03 -33.82
CA TYR A 199 6.36 19.07 -34.33
C TYR A 199 7.71 19.20 -33.60
N LYS A 200 8.41 18.08 -33.43
CA LYS A 200 9.82 18.05 -33.01
C LYS A 200 10.58 17.07 -33.90
N ASN A 201 11.61 17.55 -34.60
CA ASN A 201 12.45 16.77 -35.54
C ASN A 201 11.70 16.03 -36.67
N GLY A 202 10.71 16.69 -37.30
CA GLY A 202 10.14 16.26 -38.59
C GLY A 202 9.24 15.00 -38.57
N ASN A 203 9.29 14.19 -37.53
CA ASN A 203 8.39 13.06 -37.32
C ASN A 203 7.23 13.47 -36.40
N PRO A 204 5.98 13.02 -36.66
CA PRO A 204 4.90 13.22 -35.71
C PRO A 204 5.18 12.40 -34.45
N LEU A 205 5.23 13.07 -33.29
CA LEU A 205 4.94 12.41 -32.03
C LEU A 205 3.55 11.80 -32.16
N ARG A 206 3.41 10.49 -31.91
CA ARG A 206 2.11 9.79 -31.96
C ARG A 206 1.11 10.60 -31.15
N THR A 207 0.07 11.10 -31.83
CA THR A 207 -1.03 11.80 -31.17
C THR A 207 -1.79 10.81 -30.32
N VAL A 208 -1.40 10.65 -29.05
CA VAL A 208 -2.27 10.14 -27.99
C VAL A 208 -3.36 11.20 -27.83
N THR A 209 -4.33 11.10 -28.72
CA THR A 209 -5.44 12.04 -28.86
C THR A 209 -6.38 11.80 -27.69
N LEU A 210 -7.20 12.79 -27.32
CA LEU A 210 -8.22 12.71 -26.25
C LEU A 210 -9.32 11.64 -26.47
N SER A 211 -9.12 10.64 -27.33
CA SER A 211 -10.04 9.53 -27.60
C SER A 211 -10.11 8.47 -26.49
N CYS A 212 -9.35 8.61 -25.39
CA CYS A 212 -9.46 7.74 -24.22
C CYS A 212 -10.77 7.90 -23.43
N LEU A 213 -11.59 8.89 -23.77
CA LEU A 213 -12.93 9.17 -23.22
C LEU A 213 -13.98 9.15 -24.35
N ARG A 214 -14.31 7.96 -24.88
CA ARG A 214 -15.39 7.80 -25.89
C ARG A 214 -16.77 7.54 -25.29
N ASP A 215 -16.82 7.18 -24.02
CA ASP A 215 -17.99 7.21 -23.14
C ASP A 215 -17.46 7.24 -21.70
N GLY A 216 -18.17 7.84 -20.74
CA GLY A 216 -17.71 7.94 -19.34
C GLY A 216 -17.40 6.57 -18.73
N ALA A 217 -18.20 5.57 -19.12
CA ALA A 217 -18.13 4.19 -18.69
C ALA A 217 -17.11 3.31 -19.45
N THR A 218 -16.33 3.84 -20.40
CA THR A 218 -15.35 3.06 -21.18
C THR A 218 -14.04 3.80 -21.39
N LYS A 219 -12.94 3.20 -20.96
CA LYS A 219 -11.58 3.74 -21.08
C LYS A 219 -10.70 2.81 -21.90
N TYR A 220 -9.81 3.38 -22.71
CA TYR A 220 -8.97 2.65 -23.67
C TYR A 220 -7.48 2.89 -23.37
N PHE A 221 -6.72 1.81 -23.26
CA PHE A 221 -5.28 1.82 -22.98
C PHE A 221 -4.53 0.78 -23.82
N ASP A 222 -3.23 0.96 -24.01
CA ASP A 222 -2.40 -0.08 -24.62
C ASP A 222 -2.20 -1.24 -23.63
N PHE A 223 -1.95 -0.92 -22.36
CA PHE A 223 -1.72 -1.85 -21.26
C PHE A 223 -2.65 -1.57 -20.07
N THR A 224 -3.23 -2.63 -19.49
CA THR A 224 -3.87 -2.59 -18.17
C THR A 224 -3.04 -3.40 -17.17
N VAL A 225 -2.89 -2.90 -15.95
CA VAL A 225 -2.20 -3.54 -14.84
C VAL A 225 -3.16 -3.58 -13.65
N ILE A 226 -3.45 -4.77 -13.12
CA ILE A 226 -4.38 -4.95 -12.01
C ILE A 226 -3.58 -5.24 -10.73
N GLY A 227 -3.42 -4.23 -9.88
CA GLY A 227 -2.67 -4.26 -8.63
C GLY A 227 -1.49 -3.27 -8.62
N SER A 228 -1.41 -2.44 -7.58
CA SER A 228 -0.36 -1.42 -7.39
C SER A 228 0.82 -1.89 -6.52
N GLY A 229 0.99 -3.20 -6.31
CA GLY A 229 2.17 -3.75 -5.62
C GLY A 229 3.44 -3.73 -6.48
N VAL A 230 4.57 -4.19 -5.92
CA VAL A 230 5.90 -4.17 -6.57
C VAL A 230 5.92 -4.73 -8.00
N ALA A 231 5.20 -5.83 -8.27
CA ALA A 231 5.11 -6.41 -9.61
C ALA A 231 4.43 -5.45 -10.62
N GLY A 232 3.26 -4.93 -10.24
CA GLY A 232 2.45 -4.06 -11.12
C GLY A 232 3.15 -2.74 -11.41
N LEU A 233 3.67 -2.07 -10.38
CA LEU A 233 4.40 -0.80 -10.56
C LEU A 233 5.69 -0.99 -11.37
N ARG A 234 6.46 -2.07 -11.11
CA ARG A 234 7.70 -2.34 -11.86
C ARG A 234 7.42 -2.60 -13.33
N TYR A 235 6.35 -3.34 -13.65
CA TYR A 235 5.93 -3.59 -15.04
C TYR A 235 5.43 -2.31 -15.71
N ALA A 236 4.55 -1.54 -15.03
CA ALA A 236 3.99 -0.29 -15.56
C ALA A 236 5.07 0.70 -16.00
N LEU A 237 6.11 0.90 -15.18
CA LEU A 237 7.29 1.74 -15.47
C LEU A 237 8.14 1.27 -16.66
N GLU A 238 8.02 0.01 -17.08
CA GLU A 238 8.73 -0.50 -18.25
C GLU A 238 7.88 -0.45 -19.51
N VAL A 239 6.57 -0.70 -19.42
CA VAL A 239 5.66 -0.63 -20.58
C VAL A 239 5.21 0.79 -20.93
N SER A 240 5.24 1.73 -19.98
CA SER A 240 4.95 3.17 -20.22
C SER A 240 5.84 3.80 -21.30
N LYS A 241 7.02 3.22 -21.54
CA LYS A 241 7.97 3.60 -22.60
C LYS A 241 7.46 3.27 -24.01
N TYR A 242 6.40 2.47 -24.14
CA TYR A 242 5.89 1.92 -25.41
C TYR A 242 4.41 2.22 -25.68
N GLY A 243 3.63 2.58 -24.66
CA GLY A 243 2.20 2.87 -24.78
C GLY A 243 1.60 3.41 -23.50
N SER A 244 0.30 3.71 -23.55
CA SER A 244 -0.51 4.18 -22.44
C SER A 244 -0.83 3.05 -21.44
N VAL A 245 -0.72 3.33 -20.14
CA VAL A 245 -0.86 2.32 -19.08
C VAL A 245 -1.94 2.73 -18.07
N ALA A 246 -2.94 1.89 -17.85
CA ALA A 246 -3.83 1.98 -16.69
C ALA A 246 -3.32 1.08 -15.56
N VAL A 247 -3.00 1.64 -14.40
CA VAL A 247 -2.75 0.88 -13.17
C VAL A 247 -4.03 0.96 -12.33
N ILE A 248 -4.73 -0.17 -12.23
CA ILE A 248 -6.00 -0.31 -11.53
C ILE A 248 -5.72 -0.91 -10.15
N THR A 249 -6.17 -0.26 -9.09
CA THR A 249 -6.04 -0.75 -7.72
C THR A 249 -7.34 -0.50 -6.95
N LYS A 250 -7.72 -1.47 -6.12
CA LYS A 250 -9.02 -1.45 -5.39
C LYS A 250 -9.02 -0.58 -4.14
N ALA A 251 -7.90 0.06 -3.84
CA ALA A 251 -7.58 0.78 -2.62
C ALA A 251 -6.75 2.03 -2.95
N GLU A 252 -6.20 2.67 -1.92
CA GLU A 252 -5.09 3.61 -2.07
C GLU A 252 -3.86 2.91 -2.70
N PRO A 253 -3.00 3.60 -3.48
CA PRO A 253 -1.90 2.95 -4.22
C PRO A 253 -0.88 2.19 -3.36
N HIS A 254 -0.74 2.58 -2.10
CA HIS A 254 0.18 2.02 -1.11
C HIS A 254 -0.45 0.95 -0.20
N GLU A 255 -1.74 0.65 -0.36
CA GLU A 255 -2.43 -0.38 0.41
C GLU A 255 -2.30 -1.74 -0.30
N SER A 256 -1.08 -2.28 -0.29
CA SER A 256 -0.74 -3.57 -0.89
C SER A 256 0.06 -4.47 0.06
N ASN A 257 0.06 -5.80 -0.20
CA ASN A 257 0.93 -6.76 0.50
C ASN A 257 2.41 -6.33 0.51
N THR A 258 2.85 -5.55 -0.50
CA THR A 258 4.23 -5.06 -0.62
C THR A 258 4.61 -4.17 0.54
N ASN A 259 3.79 -3.18 0.90
CA ASN A 259 4.07 -2.17 1.93
C ASN A 259 4.50 -2.79 3.27
N TYR A 260 3.89 -3.93 3.61
CA TYR A 260 4.06 -4.63 4.89
C TYR A 260 5.18 -5.69 4.89
N ALA A 261 5.92 -5.86 3.78
CA ALA A 261 7.02 -6.81 3.72
C ALA A 261 8.23 -6.33 4.56
N GLN A 262 8.49 -7.02 5.67
CA GLN A 262 9.48 -6.62 6.67
C GLN A 262 10.92 -7.04 6.33
N GLY A 263 11.13 -8.32 5.96
CA GLY A 263 12.44 -8.95 5.76
C GLY A 263 13.27 -8.27 4.67
N GLY A 264 13.25 -8.77 3.44
CA GLY A 264 13.88 -8.05 2.35
C GLY A 264 13.74 -8.68 0.96
N VAL A 265 14.73 -8.41 0.11
CA VAL A 265 14.88 -9.01 -1.22
C VAL A 265 16.13 -9.87 -1.20
N SER A 266 16.00 -11.17 -1.49
CA SER A 266 17.16 -12.04 -1.66
C SER A 266 17.84 -11.79 -3.00
N ALA A 267 19.15 -11.51 -3.01
CA ALA A 267 19.93 -11.39 -4.22
C ALA A 267 21.43 -11.62 -3.93
N VAL A 268 22.13 -12.23 -4.88
CA VAL A 268 23.58 -12.48 -4.80
C VAL A 268 24.34 -11.16 -5.05
N LEU A 269 24.51 -10.39 -3.98
CA LEU A 269 25.15 -9.06 -4.00
C LEU A 269 26.57 -9.08 -3.39
N CYS A 270 26.92 -10.15 -2.68
CA CYS A 270 28.22 -10.32 -2.02
C CYS A 270 29.16 -11.24 -2.84
N PRO A 271 30.45 -10.90 -3.02
CA PRO A 271 31.42 -11.78 -3.70
C PRO A 271 31.71 -13.13 -3.00
N LEU A 272 31.29 -13.30 -1.75
CA LEU A 272 31.43 -14.54 -0.98
C LEU A 272 30.25 -15.52 -1.17
N ASP A 273 29.32 -15.18 -2.05
CA ASP A 273 28.09 -15.91 -2.31
C ASP A 273 27.95 -16.15 -3.83
N SER A 274 27.08 -17.08 -4.24
CA SER A 274 26.91 -17.45 -5.64
C SER A 274 25.45 -17.72 -6.02
N VAL A 275 25.17 -17.64 -7.32
CA VAL A 275 23.84 -17.96 -7.88
C VAL A 275 23.49 -19.40 -7.58
N GLU A 276 24.44 -20.33 -7.72
CA GLU A 276 24.27 -21.76 -7.43
C GLU A 276 23.88 -22.01 -5.96
N ASN A 277 24.46 -21.24 -5.02
CA ASN A 277 24.06 -21.31 -3.62
C ASN A 277 22.62 -20.82 -3.41
N HIS A 278 22.22 -19.71 -4.04
CA HIS A 278 20.83 -19.22 -3.97
C HIS A 278 19.83 -20.19 -4.60
N MET A 279 20.19 -20.78 -5.74
CA MET A 279 19.40 -21.80 -6.42
C MET A 279 19.23 -23.02 -5.52
N ARG A 280 20.32 -23.52 -4.92
CA ARG A 280 20.30 -24.67 -4.01
C ARG A 280 19.41 -24.40 -2.79
N ASP A 281 19.59 -23.26 -2.13
CA ASP A 281 18.75 -22.86 -0.98
C ASP A 281 17.26 -22.84 -1.39
N THR A 282 16.95 -22.30 -2.58
CA THR A 282 15.57 -22.20 -3.09
C THR A 282 14.97 -23.58 -3.42
N ILE A 283 15.69 -24.45 -4.12
CA ILE A 283 15.25 -25.81 -4.50
C ILE A 283 15.02 -26.68 -3.25
N VAL A 284 15.94 -26.60 -2.27
CA VAL A 284 15.83 -27.31 -1.00
C VAL A 284 14.62 -26.80 -0.20
N ALA A 285 14.46 -25.47 -0.08
CA ALA A 285 13.34 -24.87 0.63
C ALA A 285 11.98 -25.22 0.00
N GLY A 286 11.89 -25.25 -1.33
CA GLY A 286 10.71 -25.65 -2.09
C GLY A 286 10.45 -27.16 -2.15
N ALA A 287 11.15 -27.96 -1.32
CA ALA A 287 11.07 -29.42 -1.22
C ALA A 287 11.20 -30.13 -2.59
N TYR A 288 12.12 -29.63 -3.42
CA TYR A 288 12.43 -30.11 -4.77
C TYR A 288 11.24 -30.16 -5.74
N LEU A 289 10.16 -29.41 -5.47
CA LEU A 289 9.04 -29.21 -6.41
C LEU A 289 9.19 -27.95 -7.26
N CYS A 290 10.33 -27.28 -7.18
CA CYS A 290 10.61 -26.07 -7.95
C CYS A 290 10.79 -26.39 -9.44
N ASP A 291 10.39 -25.45 -10.30
CA ASP A 291 10.90 -25.42 -11.67
C ASP A 291 12.35 -24.88 -11.64
N GLU A 292 13.32 -25.73 -11.96
CA GLU A 292 14.74 -25.38 -11.86
C GLU A 292 15.16 -24.24 -12.80
N GLU A 293 14.48 -24.07 -13.93
CA GLU A 293 14.81 -23.00 -14.88
C GLU A 293 14.22 -21.66 -14.43
N THR A 294 13.01 -21.66 -13.88
CA THR A 294 12.48 -20.50 -13.15
C THR A 294 13.41 -20.12 -11.99
N VAL A 295 13.88 -21.07 -11.19
CA VAL A 295 14.84 -20.81 -10.09
C VAL A 295 16.13 -20.20 -10.63
N ARG A 296 16.69 -20.75 -11.73
CA ARG A 296 17.89 -20.23 -12.39
C ARG A 296 17.73 -18.80 -12.83
N VAL A 297 16.67 -18.51 -13.59
CA VAL A 297 16.33 -17.18 -14.09
C VAL A 297 16.24 -16.19 -12.94
N VAL A 298 15.48 -16.52 -11.89
CA VAL A 298 15.23 -15.62 -10.76
C VAL A 298 16.50 -15.35 -9.95
N CYS A 299 17.30 -16.37 -9.63
CA CYS A 299 18.56 -16.20 -8.89
C CYS A 299 19.64 -15.48 -9.72
N THR A 300 19.69 -15.69 -11.04
CA THR A 300 20.66 -15.05 -11.94
C THR A 300 20.32 -13.57 -12.17
N GLU A 301 19.05 -13.25 -12.42
CA GLU A 301 18.60 -11.89 -12.74
C GLU A 301 18.41 -10.98 -11.51
N GLY A 302 18.28 -11.57 -10.32
CA GLY A 302 17.97 -10.86 -9.07
C GLY A 302 18.89 -9.70 -8.69
N PRO A 303 20.23 -9.83 -8.78
CA PRO A 303 21.16 -8.74 -8.49
C PRO A 303 20.90 -7.49 -9.33
N ASP A 304 20.52 -7.64 -10.59
CA ASP A 304 20.18 -6.50 -11.46
C ASP A 304 18.83 -5.87 -11.11
N ARG A 305 17.84 -6.67 -10.68
CA ARG A 305 16.57 -6.13 -10.18
C ARG A 305 16.76 -5.27 -8.92
N VAL A 306 17.68 -5.63 -8.03
CA VAL A 306 18.03 -4.78 -6.87
C VAL A 306 18.73 -3.50 -7.31
N ARG A 307 19.69 -3.56 -8.25
CA ARG A 307 20.37 -2.37 -8.79
C ARG A 307 19.39 -1.41 -9.47
N GLU A 308 18.41 -1.95 -10.20
CA GLU A 308 17.32 -1.17 -10.81
C GLU A 308 16.48 -0.43 -9.74
N LEU A 309 16.14 -1.08 -8.62
CA LEU A 309 15.43 -0.43 -7.52
C LEU A 309 16.23 0.71 -6.89
N ILE A 310 17.53 0.52 -6.69
CA ILE A 310 18.42 1.58 -6.19
C ILE A 310 18.45 2.75 -7.18
N ALA A 311 18.52 2.48 -8.49
CA ALA A 311 18.50 3.51 -9.54
C ALA A 311 17.15 4.26 -9.64
N ILE A 312 16.03 3.60 -9.31
CA ILE A 312 14.70 4.21 -9.18
C ILE A 312 14.60 5.06 -7.88
N GLY A 313 15.51 4.85 -6.92
CA GLY A 313 15.65 5.64 -5.70
C GLY A 313 15.17 4.94 -4.43
N ALA A 314 15.16 3.60 -4.39
CA ALA A 314 15.01 2.84 -3.15
C ALA A 314 16.31 2.90 -2.33
N SER A 315 16.20 3.18 -1.03
CA SER A 315 17.32 3.34 -0.09
C SER A 315 17.40 2.14 0.84
N PHE A 316 18.43 1.31 0.66
CA PHE A 316 18.68 0.15 1.52
C PHE A 316 19.74 0.48 2.59
N ASP A 317 19.76 -0.32 3.66
CA ASP A 317 20.72 -0.17 4.75
C ASP A 317 22.15 -0.51 4.29
N HIS A 318 23.13 0.14 4.88
CA HIS A 318 24.55 -0.05 4.59
C HIS A 318 25.32 -0.38 5.88
N GLY A 319 26.34 -1.23 5.76
CA GLY A 319 27.26 -1.56 6.86
C GLY A 319 28.32 -0.49 7.11
N ASP A 320 29.12 -0.68 8.16
CA ASP A 320 30.23 0.22 8.52
C ASP A 320 31.30 0.36 7.43
N ASP A 321 31.36 -0.61 6.50
CA ASP A 321 32.25 -0.61 5.34
C ASP A 321 31.72 0.20 4.14
N GLY A 322 30.49 0.71 4.24
CA GLY A 322 29.81 1.44 3.16
C GLY A 322 29.23 0.55 2.06
N ASN A 323 29.23 -0.78 2.21
CA ASN A 323 28.51 -1.70 1.34
C ASN A 323 27.06 -1.91 1.83
N LEU A 324 26.21 -2.50 0.99
CA LEU A 324 24.85 -2.90 1.40
C LEU A 324 24.91 -3.88 2.58
N HIS A 325 24.12 -3.61 3.63
CA HIS A 325 23.96 -4.55 4.73
C HIS A 325 23.06 -5.72 4.29
N LEU A 326 23.52 -6.96 4.53
CA LEU A 326 22.85 -8.17 4.08
C LEU A 326 22.52 -9.07 5.27
N THR A 327 21.25 -9.42 5.42
CA THR A 327 20.77 -10.33 6.47
C THR A 327 20.58 -11.76 5.95
N ARG A 328 20.22 -12.67 6.86
CA ARG A 328 19.94 -14.08 6.58
C ARG A 328 18.66 -14.51 7.31
N GLU A 329 17.78 -15.20 6.60
CA GLU A 329 16.54 -15.78 7.11
C GLU A 329 16.58 -17.32 7.01
N GLY A 330 15.57 -18.01 7.55
CA GLY A 330 15.49 -19.47 7.53
C GLY A 330 15.58 -20.06 6.11
N GLY A 331 16.33 -21.17 5.98
CA GLY A 331 16.60 -21.84 4.70
C GLY A 331 17.74 -21.26 3.86
N HIS A 332 18.26 -20.06 4.16
CA HIS A 332 19.41 -19.48 3.45
C HIS A 332 20.75 -19.96 4.03
N SER A 333 21.70 -20.29 3.17
CA SER A 333 23.08 -20.63 3.55
C SER A 333 23.95 -19.39 3.79
N HIS A 334 23.75 -18.32 3.02
CA HIS A 334 24.57 -17.10 3.01
C HIS A 334 23.77 -15.84 3.37
N HIS A 335 24.47 -14.75 3.73
CA HIS A 335 23.87 -13.43 3.93
C HIS A 335 23.64 -12.78 2.56
N ARG A 336 22.37 -12.77 2.10
CA ARG A 336 21.98 -12.35 0.74
C ARG A 336 20.74 -11.46 0.69
N ILE A 337 20.18 -11.08 1.84
CA ILE A 337 18.90 -10.38 1.91
C ILE A 337 19.16 -8.89 2.14
N VAL A 338 19.00 -8.08 1.08
CA VAL A 338 19.05 -6.63 1.17
C VAL A 338 17.74 -6.10 1.77
N HIS A 339 17.84 -5.13 2.67
CA HIS A 339 16.70 -4.65 3.45
C HIS A 339 16.79 -3.14 3.75
N ALA A 340 15.71 -2.57 4.29
CA ALA A 340 15.65 -1.21 4.84
C ALA A 340 14.96 -1.27 6.21
N ALA A 341 15.75 -1.35 7.28
CA ALA A 341 15.35 -1.79 8.61
C ALA A 341 14.45 -3.04 8.54
N ASP A 342 13.33 -3.04 9.26
CA ASP A 342 12.25 -4.03 9.19
C ASP A 342 11.03 -3.54 8.38
N MET A 343 11.27 -2.69 7.36
CA MET A 343 10.23 -2.06 6.52
C MET A 343 10.60 -2.05 5.01
N THR A 344 11.35 -3.04 4.54
CA THR A 344 11.91 -3.06 3.17
C THR A 344 10.86 -2.87 2.06
N GLY A 345 9.70 -3.50 2.19
CA GLY A 345 8.64 -3.41 1.19
C GLY A 345 8.05 -2.00 1.02
N ARG A 346 7.85 -1.28 2.14
CA ARG A 346 7.42 0.12 2.16
C ARG A 346 8.38 1.04 1.41
N GLU A 347 9.68 0.82 1.56
CA GLU A 347 10.71 1.64 0.94
C GLU A 347 10.80 1.40 -0.58
N ILE A 348 10.66 0.14 -1.01
CA ILE A 348 10.56 -0.24 -2.42
C ILE A 348 9.30 0.36 -3.07
N GLU A 349 8.15 0.21 -2.42
CA GLU A 349 6.87 0.72 -2.93
C GLU A 349 6.85 2.25 -2.96
N ARG A 350 7.41 2.94 -1.96
CA ARG A 350 7.62 4.40 -1.97
C ARG A 350 8.43 4.87 -3.18
N ALA A 351 9.51 4.16 -3.52
CA ALA A 351 10.35 4.51 -4.67
C ALA A 351 9.60 4.30 -6.00
N LEU A 352 8.93 3.14 -6.15
CA LEU A 352 8.17 2.80 -7.35
C LEU A 352 6.95 3.72 -7.55
N LEU A 353 6.16 3.99 -6.50
CA LEU A 353 5.01 4.91 -6.58
C LEU A 353 5.45 6.33 -6.95
N LYS A 354 6.58 6.80 -6.42
CA LYS A 354 7.13 8.10 -6.82
C LYS A 354 7.44 8.12 -8.33
N ALA A 355 8.14 7.11 -8.84
CA ALA A 355 8.48 7.03 -10.25
C ALA A 355 7.23 6.93 -11.15
N VAL A 356 6.18 6.22 -10.70
CA VAL A 356 4.91 6.10 -11.43
C VAL A 356 4.16 7.43 -11.49
N VAL A 357 4.11 8.19 -10.39
CA VAL A 357 3.45 9.51 -10.34
C VAL A 357 4.20 10.55 -11.20
N ASP A 358 5.52 10.38 -11.38
CA ASP A 358 6.32 11.26 -12.23
C ASP A 358 6.29 10.87 -13.74
N ASP A 359 5.63 9.77 -14.15
CA ASP A 359 5.55 9.28 -15.54
C ASP A 359 4.20 9.70 -16.21
N PRO A 360 4.22 10.51 -17.28
CA PRO A 360 3.00 11.03 -17.91
C PRO A 360 2.20 9.99 -18.72
N ASN A 361 2.74 8.79 -18.97
CA ASN A 361 2.06 7.73 -19.72
C ASN A 361 1.32 6.73 -18.81
N ILE A 362 1.46 6.86 -17.48
CA ILE A 362 0.83 5.98 -16.49
C ILE A 362 -0.33 6.71 -15.81
N TYR A 363 -1.48 6.05 -15.76
CA TYR A 363 -2.71 6.55 -15.18
C TYR A 363 -3.12 5.64 -14.02
N MET A 364 -3.14 6.17 -12.80
CA MET A 364 -3.58 5.44 -11.61
C MET A 364 -5.10 5.53 -11.47
N PHE A 365 -5.75 4.38 -11.26
CA PHE A 365 -7.17 4.24 -11.01
C PHE A 365 -7.37 3.59 -9.64
N GLU A 366 -7.44 4.45 -8.62
CA GLU A 366 -7.61 4.11 -7.21
C GLU A 366 -9.06 3.76 -6.91
N HIS A 367 -9.31 2.95 -5.88
CA HIS A 367 -10.67 2.52 -5.48
C HIS A 367 -11.47 1.82 -6.60
N HIS A 368 -10.79 1.21 -7.58
CA HIS A 368 -11.40 0.42 -8.65
C HIS A 368 -11.22 -1.08 -8.40
N PHE A 369 -12.30 -1.76 -7.98
CA PHE A 369 -12.32 -3.20 -7.81
C PHE A 369 -12.47 -3.91 -9.16
N ALA A 370 -11.52 -4.76 -9.54
CA ALA A 370 -11.59 -5.55 -10.78
C ALA A 370 -12.57 -6.73 -10.63
N ILE A 371 -13.63 -6.74 -11.45
CA ILE A 371 -14.75 -7.69 -11.35
C ILE A 371 -14.42 -8.98 -12.12
N ASP A 372 -14.20 -8.85 -13.42
CA ASP A 372 -13.93 -9.95 -14.35
C ASP A 372 -13.15 -9.46 -15.57
N LEU A 373 -12.22 -10.29 -16.05
CA LEU A 373 -11.52 -10.09 -17.31
C LEU A 373 -12.49 -10.19 -18.49
N LEU A 374 -12.35 -9.30 -19.46
CA LEU A 374 -13.08 -9.35 -20.72
C LEU A 374 -12.39 -10.35 -21.64
N THR A 375 -13.14 -11.33 -22.15
CA THR A 375 -12.57 -12.38 -22.99
C THR A 375 -13.42 -12.69 -24.20
N SER A 376 -12.75 -13.01 -25.32
CA SER A 376 -13.37 -13.70 -26.45
C SER A 376 -12.69 -15.06 -26.65
N GLN A 377 -13.36 -15.94 -27.39
CA GLN A 377 -12.79 -17.20 -27.83
C GLN A 377 -12.71 -17.16 -29.36
N ASP A 378 -11.55 -17.47 -29.91
CA ASP A 378 -11.33 -17.65 -31.35
C ASP A 378 -10.63 -18.99 -31.58
N ALA A 379 -11.28 -19.85 -32.37
CA ALA A 379 -10.98 -21.27 -32.46
C ALA A 379 -10.76 -21.93 -31.07
N SER A 380 -9.55 -22.44 -30.80
CA SER A 380 -9.15 -23.07 -29.53
C SER A 380 -8.52 -22.10 -28.52
N GLU A 381 -8.29 -20.84 -28.89
CA GLU A 381 -7.55 -19.87 -28.08
C GLU A 381 -8.53 -18.89 -27.40
N THR A 382 -8.26 -18.57 -26.13
CA THR A 382 -8.96 -17.51 -25.41
C THR A 382 -8.11 -16.25 -25.42
N TYR A 383 -8.70 -15.10 -25.75
CA TYR A 383 -8.05 -13.79 -25.76
C TYR A 383 -8.62 -12.91 -24.66
N CYS A 384 -7.76 -12.16 -23.96
CA CYS A 384 -8.13 -11.12 -23.00
C CYS A 384 -8.07 -9.74 -23.66
N HIS A 385 -9.09 -8.92 -23.42
CA HIS A 385 -9.28 -7.60 -24.05
C HIS A 385 -9.37 -6.46 -23.02
N GLY A 386 -9.01 -6.74 -21.77
CA GLY A 386 -9.16 -5.81 -20.65
C GLY A 386 -10.01 -6.38 -19.52
N VAL A 387 -10.72 -5.51 -18.80
CA VAL A 387 -11.39 -5.82 -17.53
C VAL A 387 -12.57 -4.88 -17.27
N ASP A 388 -13.64 -5.41 -16.68
CA ASP A 388 -14.69 -4.58 -16.05
C ASP A 388 -14.36 -4.34 -14.57
N THR A 389 -14.56 -3.11 -14.11
CA THR A 389 -14.28 -2.69 -12.74
C THR A 389 -15.48 -2.02 -12.10
N LEU A 390 -15.58 -2.08 -10.77
CA LEU A 390 -16.48 -1.26 -9.97
C LEU A 390 -15.66 -0.16 -9.29
N ASN A 391 -15.91 1.10 -9.62
CA ASN A 391 -15.42 2.22 -8.82
C ASN A 391 -16.22 2.25 -7.51
N THR A 392 -15.56 2.03 -6.38
CA THR A 392 -16.21 1.91 -5.08
C THR A 392 -16.60 3.25 -4.47
N GLU A 393 -16.03 4.37 -4.93
CA GLU A 393 -16.42 5.72 -4.51
C GLU A 393 -17.66 6.23 -5.25
N THR A 394 -17.71 6.06 -6.59
CA THR A 394 -18.84 6.53 -7.43
C THR A 394 -19.95 5.49 -7.59
N GLN A 395 -19.69 4.22 -7.27
CA GLN A 395 -20.57 3.07 -7.53
C GLN A 395 -20.89 2.88 -9.02
N GLU A 396 -19.94 3.24 -9.90
CA GLU A 396 -20.07 3.08 -11.35
C GLU A 396 -19.26 1.87 -11.84
N VAL A 397 -19.83 1.14 -12.82
CA VAL A 397 -19.10 0.09 -13.52
C VAL A 397 -18.33 0.71 -14.70
N ILE A 398 -17.00 0.66 -14.62
CA ILE A 398 -16.09 1.23 -15.62
C ILE A 398 -15.38 0.10 -16.35
N ARG A 399 -15.53 0.09 -17.67
CA ARG A 399 -14.87 -0.86 -18.59
C ARG A 399 -13.51 -0.33 -19.02
N PHE A 400 -12.46 -1.11 -18.82
CA PHE A 400 -11.12 -0.85 -19.33
C PHE A 400 -10.85 -1.80 -20.49
N ILE A 401 -10.72 -1.28 -21.70
CA ILE A 401 -10.31 -2.03 -22.88
C ILE A 401 -8.81 -1.85 -23.10
N SER A 402 -8.09 -2.95 -23.26
CA SER A 402 -6.65 -2.93 -23.56
C SER A 402 -6.19 -4.14 -24.37
N LYS A 403 -5.08 -3.97 -25.09
CA LYS A 403 -4.45 -5.04 -25.88
C LYS A 403 -3.70 -6.07 -25.03
N VAL A 404 -3.27 -5.65 -23.84
CA VAL A 404 -2.53 -6.49 -22.89
C VAL A 404 -3.02 -6.17 -21.47
N THR A 405 -3.29 -7.21 -20.70
CA THR A 405 -3.60 -7.10 -19.26
C THR A 405 -2.58 -7.89 -18.46
N LEU A 406 -1.99 -7.26 -17.43
CA LEU A 406 -1.15 -7.94 -16.45
C LEU A 406 -1.84 -7.98 -15.07
N LEU A 407 -1.97 -9.17 -14.51
CA LEU A 407 -2.41 -9.39 -13.14
C LEU A 407 -1.21 -9.30 -12.18
N ALA A 408 -1.36 -8.46 -11.16
CA ALA A 408 -0.43 -8.27 -10.04
C ALA A 408 -1.19 -8.13 -8.70
N SER A 409 -2.36 -8.77 -8.57
CA SER A 409 -3.35 -8.53 -7.51
C SER A 409 -3.00 -9.06 -6.11
N GLY A 410 -1.85 -9.74 -5.96
CA GLY A 410 -1.51 -10.46 -4.73
C GLY A 410 -2.26 -11.80 -4.57
N GLY A 411 -2.04 -12.46 -3.43
CA GLY A 411 -2.63 -13.76 -3.09
C GLY A 411 -3.99 -13.73 -2.41
N ALA A 412 -4.36 -14.86 -1.79
CA ALA A 412 -5.69 -15.15 -1.28
C ALA A 412 -5.73 -15.45 0.25
N GLY A 413 -4.82 -14.85 1.03
CA GLY A 413 -4.68 -15.18 2.45
C GLY A 413 -5.94 -14.97 3.32
N HIS A 414 -6.88 -14.12 2.89
CA HIS A 414 -8.16 -13.89 3.59
C HIS A 414 -9.19 -15.03 3.42
N ILE A 415 -8.87 -16.13 2.72
CA ILE A 415 -9.62 -17.39 2.87
C ILE A 415 -9.42 -18.03 4.25
N TYR A 416 -8.45 -17.57 5.05
CA TYR A 416 -8.24 -17.94 6.45
C TYR A 416 -8.60 -16.78 7.40
N PRO A 417 -9.00 -17.06 8.66
CA PRO A 417 -9.45 -16.04 9.62
C PRO A 417 -8.27 -15.29 10.25
N THR A 418 -7.09 -15.89 10.27
CA THR A 418 -5.87 -15.32 10.83
C THR A 418 -4.82 -15.27 9.73
N THR A 419 -4.61 -14.08 9.18
CA THR A 419 -3.61 -13.81 8.14
C THR A 419 -2.71 -12.63 8.52
N THR A 420 -1.50 -12.63 7.99
CA THR A 420 -0.53 -11.52 8.07
C THR A 420 -0.67 -10.50 6.93
N ASN A 421 -1.55 -10.77 5.95
CA ASN A 421 -1.91 -9.80 4.91
C ASN A 421 -2.61 -8.56 5.50
N PRO A 422 -2.71 -7.44 4.77
CA PRO A 422 -3.34 -6.21 5.27
C PRO A 422 -4.81 -6.42 5.69
N PRO A 423 -5.30 -5.66 6.69
CA PRO A 423 -6.62 -5.85 7.31
C PRO A 423 -7.76 -5.32 6.43
N GLU A 424 -8.98 -5.26 6.99
CA GLU A 424 -10.12 -4.54 6.42
C GLU A 424 -9.81 -3.03 6.45
N VAL A 425 -9.82 -2.37 5.29
CA VAL A 425 -9.62 -0.91 5.21
C VAL A 425 -10.98 -0.24 5.07
N THR A 426 -11.26 0.70 5.98
CA THR A 426 -12.49 1.52 5.94
C THR A 426 -12.22 2.82 5.18
N ALA A 427 -12.73 2.93 3.96
CA ALA A 427 -12.75 4.20 3.23
C ALA A 427 -13.90 5.07 3.76
N LEU A 428 -13.59 6.28 4.24
CA LEU A 428 -14.58 7.25 4.70
C LEU A 428 -14.90 8.25 3.59
N ARG A 429 -16.13 8.22 3.08
CA ARG A 429 -16.63 9.21 2.12
C ARG A 429 -16.73 10.59 2.77
N THR A 430 -15.87 11.54 2.35
CA THR A 430 -16.07 12.98 2.59
C THR A 430 -16.49 13.67 1.30
N GLY A 431 -17.76 13.55 0.94
CA GLY A 431 -18.33 14.20 -0.24
C GLY A 431 -19.31 15.31 0.14
N THR A 432 -19.00 16.56 -0.21
CA THR A 432 -19.99 17.64 -0.30
C THR A 432 -20.70 17.53 -1.64
N SER A 433 -21.99 17.20 -1.65
CA SER A 433 -22.81 17.34 -2.85
C SER A 433 -23.08 18.83 -3.12
N GLU A 434 -22.62 19.35 -4.25
CA GLU A 434 -23.25 20.54 -4.82
C GLU A 434 -24.67 20.15 -5.23
N LEU A 435 -25.66 20.63 -4.47
CA LEU A 435 -27.08 20.51 -4.78
C LEU A 435 -27.59 21.89 -5.21
N ASP A 436 -28.33 21.91 -6.32
CA ASP A 436 -28.99 23.09 -6.86
C ASP A 436 -29.85 23.78 -5.79
N ILE A 437 -29.55 25.04 -5.49
CA ILE A 437 -30.26 25.81 -4.45
C ILE A 437 -31.59 26.33 -5.03
N SER A 438 -32.62 25.47 -5.04
CA SER A 438 -33.96 25.87 -5.48
C SER A 438 -35.15 25.31 -4.68
N SER A 439 -34.96 24.88 -3.42
CA SER A 439 -36.07 24.82 -2.44
C SER A 439 -35.58 24.60 -0.99
N PRO A 440 -36.08 25.35 0.01
CA PRO A 440 -35.76 25.10 1.42
C PRO A 440 -36.73 24.08 2.04
N SER A 441 -36.29 22.84 2.20
CA SER A 441 -36.95 21.83 3.05
C SER A 441 -35.90 21.03 3.84
N SER A 442 -36.27 20.64 5.07
CA SER A 442 -35.39 20.14 6.13
C SER A 442 -34.73 18.78 5.87
N ASP A 443 -33.68 18.51 6.67
CA ASP A 443 -32.95 17.25 6.86
C ASP A 443 -31.99 16.77 5.76
N THR A 444 -30.90 17.53 5.57
CA THR A 444 -29.64 16.99 5.02
C THR A 444 -28.92 16.11 6.04
N SER A 445 -29.34 14.84 6.12
CA SER A 445 -28.54 13.81 6.78
C SER A 445 -27.27 13.50 5.95
N VAL A 446 -26.09 13.69 6.54
CA VAL A 446 -24.83 13.32 5.89
C VAL A 446 -24.69 11.80 5.92
N VAL A 447 -25.05 11.15 4.81
CA VAL A 447 -24.86 9.69 4.65
C VAL A 447 -23.38 9.39 4.43
N THR A 448 -22.65 9.21 5.53
CA THR A 448 -21.29 8.63 5.51
C THR A 448 -21.38 7.15 5.17
N SER A 449 -21.52 6.83 3.89
CA SER A 449 -21.26 5.47 3.41
C SER A 449 -19.77 5.17 3.63
N SER A 450 -19.49 4.14 4.42
CA SER A 450 -18.14 3.62 4.63
C SER A 450 -18.00 2.27 3.93
N TYR A 451 -17.18 2.24 2.89
CA TYR A 451 -16.87 1.01 2.16
C TYR A 451 -15.70 0.29 2.85
N MET A 452 -15.80 -1.03 2.92
CA MET A 452 -14.88 -1.88 3.67
C MET A 452 -14.37 -2.99 2.75
N TYR A 453 -13.12 -2.88 2.31
CA TYR A 453 -12.47 -3.85 1.42
C TYR A 453 -11.34 -4.60 2.14
N ILE A 454 -11.07 -5.84 1.71
CA ILE A 454 -9.93 -6.66 2.15
C ILE A 454 -8.92 -6.82 1.00
N VAL A 455 -7.62 -6.69 1.28
CA VAL A 455 -6.60 -6.65 0.22
C VAL A 455 -6.32 -8.03 -0.41
N ALA A 456 -6.03 -9.07 0.38
CA ALA A 456 -5.60 -10.38 -0.13
C ALA A 456 -6.75 -11.41 -0.30
N THR A 457 -7.70 -11.13 -1.19
CA THR A 457 -8.89 -11.97 -1.51
C THR A 457 -8.70 -12.93 -2.69
N GLY A 458 -7.55 -12.90 -3.38
CA GLY A 458 -7.29 -13.76 -4.54
C GLY A 458 -8.02 -13.33 -5.82
N ASP A 459 -8.39 -12.06 -5.94
CA ASP A 459 -9.24 -11.55 -7.03
C ASP A 459 -8.71 -11.92 -8.42
N GLY A 460 -7.42 -11.70 -8.68
CA GLY A 460 -6.78 -12.08 -9.95
C GLY A 460 -6.72 -13.58 -10.20
N ILE A 461 -6.57 -14.41 -9.15
CA ILE A 461 -6.60 -15.88 -9.28
C ILE A 461 -8.00 -16.32 -9.71
N ALA A 462 -9.04 -15.80 -9.06
CA ALA A 462 -10.42 -16.11 -9.36
C ALA A 462 -10.86 -15.61 -10.74
N MET A 463 -10.54 -14.35 -11.10
CA MET A 463 -10.80 -13.81 -12.44
C MET A 463 -10.10 -14.62 -13.54
N ALA A 464 -8.84 -14.99 -13.34
CA ALA A 464 -8.09 -15.80 -14.30
C ALA A 464 -8.69 -17.20 -14.45
N HIS A 465 -9.06 -17.87 -13.35
CA HIS A 465 -9.74 -19.16 -13.39
C HIS A 465 -11.07 -19.07 -14.17
N ARG A 466 -11.90 -18.06 -13.88
CA ARG A 466 -13.15 -17.82 -14.63
C ARG A 466 -12.89 -17.56 -16.12
N ALA A 467 -11.83 -16.82 -16.45
CA ALA A 467 -11.31 -16.60 -17.80
C ALA A 467 -10.64 -17.83 -18.46
N GLN A 468 -10.72 -19.01 -17.84
CA GLN A 468 -10.15 -20.28 -18.32
C GLN A 468 -8.61 -20.32 -18.33
N ALA A 469 -7.95 -19.49 -17.54
CA ALA A 469 -6.52 -19.62 -17.29
C ALA A 469 -6.23 -20.84 -16.41
N VAL A 470 -5.13 -21.54 -16.68
CA VAL A 470 -4.67 -22.70 -15.91
C VAL A 470 -4.22 -22.26 -14.52
N ILE A 471 -4.73 -22.92 -13.48
CA ILE A 471 -4.34 -22.71 -12.09
C ILE A 471 -3.45 -23.86 -11.61
N SER A 472 -2.51 -23.60 -10.72
CA SER A 472 -1.59 -24.63 -10.23
C SER A 472 -1.17 -24.43 -8.76
N ASN A 473 -0.83 -25.54 -8.09
CA ASN A 473 -0.16 -25.58 -6.78
C ASN A 473 -0.91 -24.89 -5.61
N MET A 474 -2.24 -24.77 -5.70
CA MET A 474 -3.06 -24.03 -4.73
C MET A 474 -3.07 -24.66 -3.32
N GLU A 475 -2.69 -25.93 -3.17
CA GLU A 475 -2.58 -26.58 -1.86
C GLU A 475 -1.44 -26.01 -0.99
N PHE A 476 -0.43 -25.39 -1.61
CA PHE A 476 0.79 -24.89 -0.96
C PHE A 476 0.61 -23.46 -0.41
N VAL A 477 -0.30 -23.34 0.56
CA VAL A 477 -0.49 -22.11 1.36
C VAL A 477 0.58 -22.04 2.45
N GLN A 478 1.36 -20.95 2.46
CA GLN A 478 2.37 -20.72 3.49
C GLN A 478 1.75 -20.08 4.74
N PHE A 479 1.89 -20.78 5.86
CA PHE A 479 1.68 -20.21 7.18
C PHE A 479 3.02 -19.68 7.71
N HIS A 480 3.09 -18.39 8.02
CA HIS A 480 4.26 -17.86 8.72
C HIS A 480 4.22 -18.34 10.18
N PRO A 481 5.31 -18.89 10.73
CA PRO A 481 5.29 -19.47 12.08
C PRO A 481 5.13 -18.44 13.19
N THR A 482 5.55 -17.19 12.95
CA THR A 482 5.65 -16.15 13.98
C THR A 482 4.85 -14.90 13.58
N ALA A 483 3.57 -14.89 13.95
CA ALA A 483 2.73 -13.69 13.97
C ALA A 483 2.31 -13.39 15.43
N LEU A 484 2.18 -12.12 15.79
CA LEU A 484 1.96 -11.65 17.15
C LEU A 484 0.57 -12.09 17.67
N ALA A 485 0.54 -12.85 18.77
CA ALA A 485 -0.70 -13.36 19.35
C ALA A 485 -1.29 -12.38 20.39
N ASP A 486 -2.53 -11.92 20.15
CA ASP A 486 -3.25 -10.97 21.02
C ASP A 486 -3.42 -11.51 22.46
N GLU A 487 -3.62 -12.82 22.62
CA GLU A 487 -3.91 -13.46 23.90
C GLU A 487 -2.77 -13.42 24.91
N GLY A 488 -1.52 -13.31 24.44
CA GLY A 488 -0.31 -13.29 25.27
C GLY A 488 0.20 -11.90 25.62
N LEU A 489 -0.46 -10.83 25.15
CA LEU A 489 0.00 -9.47 25.36
C LEU A 489 -0.27 -8.98 26.80
N PRO A 490 0.67 -8.24 27.43
CA PRO A 490 0.47 -7.61 28.75
C PRO A 490 -0.73 -6.66 28.77
N ILE A 491 -0.90 -5.86 27.71
CA ILE A 491 -2.07 -4.99 27.49
C ILE A 491 -2.82 -5.54 26.28
N LYS A 492 -4.02 -6.07 26.51
CA LYS A 492 -4.87 -6.59 25.43
C LYS A 492 -5.42 -5.45 24.57
N PRO A 493 -5.48 -5.60 23.24
CA PRO A 493 -6.11 -4.62 22.37
C PRO A 493 -7.63 -4.55 22.66
N THR A 494 -8.23 -3.37 22.55
CA THR A 494 -9.66 -3.13 22.84
C THR A 494 -10.60 -3.67 21.76
N LYS A 495 -10.05 -3.92 20.56
CA LYS A 495 -10.65 -4.72 19.48
C LYS A 495 -9.63 -5.78 19.10
N SER A 496 -10.05 -7.01 18.80
CA SER A 496 -9.16 -8.01 18.19
C SER A 496 -8.52 -7.43 16.94
N ARG A 497 -7.25 -7.75 16.67
CA ARG A 497 -6.62 -7.34 15.42
C ARG A 497 -7.28 -8.04 14.23
N GLU A 498 -7.59 -7.27 13.19
CA GLU A 498 -8.16 -7.78 11.94
C GLU A 498 -7.12 -8.53 11.09
N ASN A 499 -5.83 -8.28 11.33
CA ASN A 499 -4.73 -9.07 10.81
C ASN A 499 -3.67 -9.35 11.89
N ALA A 500 -2.99 -10.49 11.78
CA ALA A 500 -1.94 -10.89 12.69
C ALA A 500 -0.65 -10.13 12.34
N PHE A 501 -0.17 -9.27 13.24
CA PHE A 501 1.06 -8.50 13.00
C PHE A 501 2.26 -9.45 12.85
N LEU A 502 2.90 -9.42 11.69
CA LEU A 502 4.05 -10.27 11.37
C LEU A 502 5.23 -9.96 12.31
N ILE A 503 5.83 -10.98 12.90
CA ILE A 503 7.14 -10.88 13.55
C ILE A 503 8.15 -11.53 12.60
N THR A 504 8.95 -10.69 11.93
CA THR A 504 9.87 -11.14 10.86
C THR A 504 10.71 -12.36 11.24
N GLU A 505 10.89 -13.26 10.28
CA GLU A 505 11.78 -14.41 10.43
C GLU A 505 13.24 -14.02 10.70
N ALA A 506 13.65 -12.80 10.34
CA ALA A 506 14.96 -12.27 10.72
C ALA A 506 15.16 -12.22 12.25
N VAL A 507 14.11 -12.21 13.09
CA VAL A 507 14.27 -12.36 14.55
C VAL A 507 14.84 -13.74 14.90
N ARG A 508 14.33 -14.82 14.30
CA ARG A 508 14.93 -16.18 14.41
C ARG A 508 16.31 -16.23 13.77
N GLY A 509 16.47 -15.60 12.60
CA GLY A 509 17.75 -15.46 11.90
C GLY A 509 18.87 -14.83 12.74
N ASN A 510 18.51 -13.88 13.61
CA ASN A 510 19.42 -13.20 14.54
C ASN A 510 19.56 -13.89 15.91
N GLY A 511 19.03 -15.11 16.08
CA GLY A 511 19.20 -15.94 17.27
C GLY A 511 17.95 -16.09 18.14
N GLY A 512 16.78 -15.59 17.72
CA GLY A 512 15.53 -15.73 18.46
C GLY A 512 15.12 -17.19 18.68
N ILE A 513 14.82 -17.55 19.94
CA ILE A 513 14.58 -18.93 20.38
C ILE A 513 13.08 -19.17 20.61
N LEU A 514 12.57 -20.36 20.25
CA LEU A 514 11.16 -20.71 20.43
C LEU A 514 10.93 -21.58 21.68
N TYR A 515 10.01 -21.14 22.53
CA TYR A 515 9.65 -21.74 23.82
C TYR A 515 8.14 -21.97 23.94
N ASN A 516 7.68 -23.05 24.57
CA ASN A 516 6.27 -23.19 24.94
C ASN A 516 5.94 -22.40 26.23
N LEU A 517 4.69 -22.40 26.72
CA LEU A 517 4.35 -21.65 27.95
C LEU A 517 5.01 -22.21 29.22
N GLY A 518 5.59 -23.41 29.18
CA GLY A 518 6.47 -23.96 30.22
C GLY A 518 7.91 -23.44 30.17
N MET A 519 8.23 -22.54 29.23
CA MET A 519 9.60 -22.09 28.91
C MET A 519 10.55 -23.23 28.48
N GLU A 520 9.99 -24.29 27.89
CA GLU A 520 10.76 -25.41 27.32
C GLU A 520 11.10 -25.10 25.85
N ARG A 521 12.39 -25.10 25.47
CA ARG A 521 12.81 -24.91 24.08
C ARG A 521 12.49 -26.17 23.28
N PHE A 522 11.46 -26.11 22.45
CA PHE A 522 10.90 -27.31 21.81
C PHE A 522 11.46 -27.61 20.42
N MET A 523 11.93 -26.62 19.65
CA MET A 523 12.34 -26.83 18.25
C MET A 523 13.40 -27.94 18.02
N PRO A 524 14.41 -28.13 18.89
CA PRO A 524 15.37 -29.24 18.76
C PRO A 524 14.75 -30.65 18.87
N LEU A 525 13.49 -30.77 19.31
CA LEU A 525 12.75 -32.05 19.32
C LEU A 525 12.16 -32.41 17.94
N TYR A 526 12.09 -31.45 17.01
CA TYR A 526 11.45 -31.59 15.70
C TYR A 526 12.44 -31.56 14.54
N ASP A 527 13.49 -30.74 14.62
CA ASP A 527 14.45 -30.55 13.53
C ASP A 527 15.83 -30.13 14.09
N GLU A 528 16.91 -30.70 13.55
CA GLU A 528 18.29 -30.39 13.94
C GLU A 528 18.68 -28.93 13.69
N ARG A 529 18.02 -28.26 12.72
CA ARG A 529 18.21 -26.84 12.40
C ARG A 529 17.49 -25.92 13.39
N ALA A 530 16.68 -26.49 14.29
CA ALA A 530 15.86 -25.81 15.29
C ALA A 530 15.10 -24.59 14.70
N GLU A 531 15.24 -23.40 15.27
CA GLU A 531 14.53 -22.19 14.82
C GLU A 531 14.92 -21.69 13.41
N LEU A 532 15.97 -22.24 12.80
CA LEU A 532 16.38 -21.98 11.41
C LEU A 532 15.88 -23.04 10.41
N ALA A 533 15.07 -24.00 10.86
CA ALA A 533 14.33 -24.89 9.97
C ALA A 533 13.36 -24.11 9.05
N THR A 534 12.90 -24.77 7.98
CA THR A 534 11.99 -24.15 7.00
C THR A 534 10.62 -23.82 7.63
N ARG A 535 9.96 -22.79 7.11
CA ARG A 535 8.70 -22.24 7.65
C ARG A 535 7.63 -23.30 7.90
N ASP A 536 7.50 -24.26 7.00
CA ASP A 536 6.56 -25.37 7.07
C ASP A 536 6.84 -26.29 8.28
N VAL A 537 8.10 -26.59 8.57
CA VAL A 537 8.54 -27.37 9.73
C VAL A 537 8.28 -26.59 11.02
N VAL A 538 8.69 -25.33 11.08
CA VAL A 538 8.50 -24.49 12.29
C VAL A 538 7.00 -24.30 12.58
N ALA A 539 6.18 -24.02 11.56
CA ALA A 539 4.73 -23.85 11.72
C ALA A 539 4.05 -25.14 12.19
N ARG A 540 4.42 -26.32 11.65
CA ARG A 540 3.94 -27.63 12.15
C ARG A 540 4.38 -27.90 13.60
N SER A 541 5.61 -27.55 13.96
CA SER A 541 6.14 -27.74 15.32
C SER A 541 5.38 -26.90 16.34
N ILE A 542 5.04 -25.66 15.99
CA ILE A 542 4.21 -24.79 16.83
C ILE A 542 2.77 -25.32 16.91
N ASP A 543 2.14 -25.65 15.78
CA ASP A 543 0.79 -26.23 15.74
C ASP A 543 0.65 -27.49 16.61
N ASP A 544 1.65 -28.37 16.58
CA ASP A 544 1.73 -29.57 17.41
C ASP A 544 1.90 -29.25 18.92
N GLN A 545 2.76 -28.29 19.29
CA GLN A 545 2.88 -27.83 20.69
C GLN A 545 1.56 -27.26 21.21
N LEU A 546 0.92 -26.35 20.45
CA LEU A 546 -0.35 -25.73 20.82
C LEU A 546 -1.44 -26.79 21.06
N LYS A 547 -1.57 -27.76 20.13
CA LYS A 547 -2.55 -28.85 20.23
C LYS A 547 -2.26 -29.81 21.38
N LYS A 548 -1.02 -30.26 21.56
CA LYS A 548 -0.64 -31.21 22.63
C LYS A 548 -0.82 -30.64 24.03
N ARG A 549 -0.62 -29.33 24.19
CA ARG A 549 -0.63 -28.65 25.50
C ARG A 549 -1.91 -27.85 25.76
N ASN A 550 -2.80 -27.76 24.77
CA ASN A 550 -3.98 -26.88 24.78
C ASN A 550 -3.61 -25.41 25.06
N GLU A 551 -2.49 -24.97 24.48
CA GLU A 551 -1.95 -23.61 24.57
C GLU A 551 -2.45 -22.76 23.39
N LYS A 552 -2.51 -21.42 23.56
CA LYS A 552 -3.02 -20.51 22.51
C LYS A 552 -1.93 -19.85 21.67
N TYR A 553 -0.73 -19.75 22.21
CA TYR A 553 0.44 -19.16 21.59
C TYR A 553 1.69 -19.79 22.21
N VAL A 554 2.82 -19.66 21.52
CA VAL A 554 4.15 -19.98 22.04
C VAL A 554 4.96 -18.68 22.18
N PHE A 555 6.17 -18.74 22.71
CA PHE A 555 7.05 -17.61 22.91
C PHE A 555 8.22 -17.61 21.92
N LEU A 556 8.55 -16.45 21.36
CA LEU A 556 9.77 -16.17 20.61
C LEU A 556 10.63 -15.19 21.41
N ASP A 557 11.78 -15.62 21.91
CA ASP A 557 12.64 -14.81 22.77
C ASP A 557 13.94 -14.36 22.07
N ILE A 558 14.15 -13.05 22.01
CA ILE A 558 15.38 -12.40 21.54
C ILE A 558 16.06 -11.56 22.64
N SER A 559 15.48 -11.52 23.86
CA SER A 559 15.91 -10.64 24.96
C SER A 559 17.32 -10.94 25.51
N HIS A 560 17.89 -12.08 25.16
CA HIS A 560 19.27 -12.44 25.45
C HIS A 560 20.31 -11.69 24.57
N LYS A 561 19.88 -10.96 23.53
CA LYS A 561 20.74 -10.11 22.70
C LYS A 561 20.92 -8.69 23.28
N PRO A 562 21.99 -7.97 22.91
CA PRO A 562 22.17 -6.58 23.31
C PRO A 562 20.98 -5.69 22.93
N ARG A 563 20.52 -4.86 23.87
CA ARG A 563 19.36 -3.96 23.69
C ARG A 563 19.47 -3.11 22.41
N ASP A 564 20.64 -2.53 22.16
CA ASP A 564 20.86 -1.62 21.04
C ASP A 564 20.90 -2.36 19.70
N GLU A 565 21.40 -3.60 19.66
CA GLU A 565 21.34 -4.50 18.49
C GLU A 565 19.88 -4.81 18.12
N ILE A 566 19.05 -5.17 19.11
CA ILE A 566 17.63 -5.46 18.91
C ILE A 566 16.87 -4.23 18.39
N LEU A 567 17.07 -3.07 19.02
CA LEU A 567 16.35 -1.84 18.66
C LEU A 567 16.82 -1.24 17.33
N SER A 568 18.05 -1.51 16.90
CA SER A 568 18.56 -1.10 15.59
C SER A 568 18.00 -1.97 14.46
N HIS A 569 17.92 -3.29 14.65
CA HIS A 569 17.47 -4.22 13.60
C HIS A 569 15.94 -4.35 13.51
N PHE A 570 15.22 -4.23 14.62
CA PHE A 570 13.77 -4.46 14.69
C PHE A 570 12.98 -3.27 15.26
N PRO A 571 13.20 -2.03 14.78
CA PRO A 571 12.58 -0.83 15.37
C PRO A 571 11.06 -0.79 15.22
N ASN A 572 10.49 -1.28 14.12
CA ASN A 572 9.04 -1.32 13.94
C ASN A 572 8.40 -2.38 14.84
N ILE A 573 9.00 -3.59 14.93
CA ILE A 573 8.52 -4.65 15.84
C ILE A 573 8.62 -4.22 17.30
N ALA A 574 9.74 -3.62 17.71
CA ALA A 574 9.91 -3.09 19.07
C ALA A 574 8.87 -2.02 19.39
N SER A 575 8.63 -1.09 18.46
CA SER A 575 7.61 -0.04 18.60
C SER A 575 6.21 -0.63 18.71
N GLU A 576 5.87 -1.63 17.89
CA GLU A 576 4.54 -2.24 17.90
C GLU A 576 4.28 -3.03 19.18
N CYS A 577 5.21 -3.90 19.60
CA CYS A 577 5.10 -4.63 20.86
C CYS A 577 4.98 -3.70 22.08
N LEU A 578 5.75 -2.59 22.10
CA LEU A 578 5.73 -1.64 23.21
C LEU A 578 4.38 -0.92 23.39
N ARG A 579 3.59 -0.73 22.31
CA ARG A 579 2.21 -0.20 22.39
C ARG A 579 1.31 -1.06 23.28
N TYR A 580 1.64 -2.35 23.42
CA TYR A 580 0.90 -3.35 24.21
C TYR A 580 1.64 -3.73 25.50
N GLY A 581 2.59 -2.90 25.94
CA GLY A 581 3.32 -3.06 27.20
C GLY A 581 4.42 -4.13 27.18
N LEU A 582 4.83 -4.60 25.99
CA LEU A 582 5.84 -5.65 25.82
C LEU A 582 7.18 -5.06 25.35
N ASP A 583 8.22 -5.09 26.22
CA ASP A 583 9.60 -4.71 25.84
C ASP A 583 10.35 -5.95 25.34
N ILE A 584 10.46 -6.10 24.01
CA ILE A 584 11.12 -7.26 23.36
C ILE A 584 12.60 -7.41 23.72
N THR A 585 13.23 -6.39 24.31
CA THR A 585 14.62 -6.44 24.79
C THR A 585 14.74 -7.04 26.20
N ARG A 586 13.61 -7.44 26.80
CA ARG A 586 13.50 -7.97 28.17
C ARG A 586 12.49 -9.10 28.34
N GLN A 587 11.62 -9.31 27.36
CA GLN A 587 10.47 -10.20 27.46
C GLN A 587 10.28 -10.97 26.14
N PRO A 588 9.88 -12.25 26.19
CA PRO A 588 9.58 -13.03 25.00
C PRO A 588 8.29 -12.56 24.31
N ILE A 589 8.25 -12.68 22.99
CA ILE A 589 7.13 -12.26 22.15
C ILE A 589 6.11 -13.41 22.04
N PRO A 590 4.82 -13.21 22.38
CA PRO A 590 3.79 -14.23 22.18
C PRO A 590 3.48 -14.37 20.69
N VAL A 591 3.62 -15.57 20.13
CA VAL A 591 3.50 -15.83 18.69
C VAL A 591 2.64 -17.07 18.38
N VAL A 592 1.97 -17.00 17.23
CA VAL A 592 1.13 -18.07 16.66
C VAL A 592 1.33 -18.14 15.14
N PRO A 593 1.16 -19.30 14.48
CA PRO A 593 1.18 -19.38 13.04
C PRO A 593 -0.03 -18.66 12.41
N ALA A 594 0.18 -18.02 11.26
CA ALA A 594 -0.88 -17.31 10.52
C ALA A 594 -0.67 -17.45 9.01
N ALA A 595 -1.75 -17.40 8.22
CA ALA A 595 -1.64 -17.42 6.75
C ALA A 595 -0.80 -16.23 6.26
N HIS A 596 -0.02 -16.42 5.18
CA HIS A 596 0.98 -15.43 4.79
C HIS A 596 1.26 -15.33 3.29
N TYR A 597 1.31 -16.44 2.55
CA TYR A 597 1.69 -16.42 1.14
C TYR A 597 1.11 -17.60 0.34
N MET A 598 0.62 -17.35 -0.87
CA MET A 598 0.22 -18.40 -1.81
C MET A 598 1.42 -18.82 -2.68
N CYS A 599 1.88 -20.08 -2.59
CA CYS A 599 2.92 -20.58 -3.50
C CYS A 599 2.33 -21.05 -4.86
N GLY A 600 1.03 -21.33 -4.88
CA GLY A 600 0.24 -21.56 -6.09
C GLY A 600 -0.53 -20.31 -6.54
N GLY A 601 -1.18 -20.42 -7.70
CA GLY A 601 -1.84 -19.29 -8.37
C GLY A 601 -2.03 -19.57 -9.85
N VAL A 602 -2.13 -18.51 -10.65
CA VAL A 602 -2.27 -18.58 -12.11
C VAL A 602 -0.96 -19.06 -12.73
N ARG A 603 -1.00 -20.18 -13.45
CA ARG A 603 0.22 -20.78 -14.03
C ARG A 603 0.84 -19.84 -15.07
N ALA A 604 2.13 -19.55 -14.87
CA ALA A 604 2.92 -18.68 -15.73
C ALA A 604 3.96 -19.49 -16.53
N GLY A 605 4.25 -19.06 -17.75
CA GLY A 605 5.50 -19.40 -18.44
C GLY A 605 6.68 -18.54 -17.98
N LEU A 606 7.87 -18.77 -18.55
CA LEU A 606 9.11 -18.09 -18.15
C LEU A 606 9.13 -16.58 -18.43
N HIS A 607 8.13 -16.01 -19.08
CA HIS A 607 7.95 -14.57 -19.28
C HIS A 607 6.65 -14.04 -18.67
N GLY A 608 6.04 -14.77 -17.72
CA GLY A 608 4.78 -14.35 -17.08
C GLY A 608 3.53 -14.53 -17.96
N GLU A 609 3.66 -15.15 -19.13
CA GLU A 609 2.56 -15.44 -20.04
C GLU A 609 1.64 -16.54 -19.49
N THR A 610 0.33 -16.41 -19.73
CA THR A 610 -0.66 -17.45 -19.41
C THR A 610 -1.11 -18.17 -20.69
N ASN A 611 -1.97 -19.19 -20.57
CA ASN A 611 -2.65 -19.79 -21.73
C ASN A 611 -3.76 -18.89 -22.33
N VAL A 612 -4.09 -17.75 -21.70
CA VAL A 612 -5.00 -16.75 -22.24
C VAL A 612 -4.17 -15.68 -22.95
N ARG A 613 -4.36 -15.51 -24.25
CA ARG A 613 -3.61 -14.56 -25.07
C ARG A 613 -3.89 -13.13 -24.63
N GLY A 614 -2.85 -12.31 -24.55
CA GLY A 614 -2.93 -10.94 -24.00
C GLY A 614 -2.98 -10.86 -22.47
N LEU A 615 -3.08 -11.98 -21.75
CA LEU A 615 -3.07 -12.03 -20.29
C LEU A 615 -1.72 -12.52 -19.74
N TYR A 616 -1.12 -11.69 -18.90
CA TYR A 616 0.14 -11.95 -18.19
C TYR A 616 -0.06 -11.88 -16.67
N VAL A 617 0.83 -12.49 -15.90
CA VAL A 617 0.79 -12.55 -14.43
C VAL A 617 2.19 -12.32 -13.84
N ALA A 618 2.27 -11.59 -12.72
CA ALA A 618 3.52 -11.40 -11.98
C ALA A 618 3.28 -11.17 -10.47
N GLY A 619 4.22 -11.62 -9.63
CA GLY A 619 4.08 -11.61 -8.17
C GLY A 619 3.17 -12.73 -7.64
N GLU A 620 2.67 -12.61 -6.41
CA GLU A 620 1.97 -13.67 -5.66
C GLU A 620 0.69 -14.22 -6.34
N VAL A 621 0.11 -13.52 -7.31
CA VAL A 621 -1.00 -14.05 -8.12
C VAL A 621 -0.56 -15.18 -9.06
N ALA A 622 0.74 -15.28 -9.37
CA ALA A 622 1.32 -16.22 -10.32
C ALA A 622 1.89 -17.48 -9.64
N CYS A 623 1.71 -18.63 -10.29
CA CYS A 623 2.47 -19.84 -10.04
C CYS A 623 3.53 -19.99 -11.15
N THR A 624 4.73 -19.47 -10.91
CA THR A 624 5.89 -19.53 -11.81
C THR A 624 6.69 -20.84 -11.72
N GLY A 625 6.43 -21.63 -10.67
CA GLY A 625 7.24 -22.78 -10.28
C GLY A 625 8.41 -22.45 -9.34
N LEU A 626 8.73 -21.17 -9.07
CA LEU A 626 9.88 -20.78 -8.23
C LEU A 626 9.87 -21.41 -6.84
N HIS A 627 8.73 -21.37 -6.16
CA HIS A 627 8.61 -21.72 -4.74
C HIS A 627 8.40 -23.21 -4.47
N GLY A 628 8.13 -24.00 -5.52
CA GLY A 628 7.75 -25.40 -5.38
C GLY A 628 6.64 -25.60 -4.34
N ALA A 629 6.92 -26.44 -3.34
CA ALA A 629 6.00 -26.76 -2.25
C ALA A 629 6.13 -25.84 -1.00
N ASN A 630 7.11 -24.93 -0.97
CA ASN A 630 7.35 -24.02 0.15
C ASN A 630 8.30 -22.87 -0.22
N ARG A 631 7.81 -21.63 -0.19
CA ARG A 631 8.61 -20.43 -0.48
C ARG A 631 9.78 -20.25 0.51
N LEU A 632 11.00 -20.09 -0.03
CA LEU A 632 12.14 -19.54 0.68
C LEU A 632 11.90 -18.06 1.08
N ALA A 633 12.28 -17.70 2.29
CA ALA A 633 12.11 -16.34 2.81
C ALA A 633 12.75 -15.28 1.89
N SER A 634 12.10 -14.11 1.78
CA SER A 634 12.55 -12.97 0.96
C SER A 634 12.70 -13.20 -0.57
N ASN A 635 12.37 -14.38 -1.11
CA ASN A 635 12.28 -14.63 -2.57
C ASN A 635 11.03 -14.03 -3.25
N SER A 636 9.97 -13.62 -2.52
CA SER A 636 8.70 -13.18 -3.16
C SER A 636 8.80 -11.80 -3.84
N LEU A 637 9.48 -10.84 -3.20
CA LEU A 637 9.72 -9.52 -3.80
C LEU A 637 10.66 -9.65 -5.01
N LEU A 638 11.64 -10.53 -4.92
CA LEU A 638 12.56 -10.86 -6.01
C LEU A 638 11.81 -11.41 -7.23
N GLU A 639 10.98 -12.44 -7.04
CA GLU A 639 10.15 -13.04 -8.10
C GLU A 639 9.30 -11.98 -8.81
N ALA A 640 8.61 -11.15 -8.02
CA ALA A 640 7.76 -10.09 -8.52
C ALA A 640 8.51 -9.12 -9.43
N LEU A 641 9.74 -8.72 -9.07
CA LEU A 641 10.59 -7.85 -9.88
C LEU A 641 11.08 -8.53 -11.17
N VAL A 642 11.50 -9.80 -11.09
CA VAL A 642 12.01 -10.57 -12.23
C VAL A 642 10.90 -10.81 -13.25
N PHE A 643 9.75 -11.35 -12.83
CA PHE A 643 8.64 -11.66 -13.73
C PHE A 643 7.97 -10.39 -14.30
N ALA A 644 7.84 -9.33 -13.50
CA ALA A 644 7.41 -8.02 -14.01
C ALA A 644 8.35 -7.51 -15.11
N ARG A 645 9.68 -7.65 -14.95
CA ARG A 645 10.65 -7.22 -15.97
C ARG A 645 10.60 -8.08 -17.24
N ARG A 646 10.38 -9.39 -17.09
CA ARG A 646 10.39 -10.37 -18.18
C ARG A 646 9.11 -10.36 -19.02
N ALA A 647 7.96 -10.03 -18.44
CA ALA A 647 6.68 -9.87 -19.17
C ALA A 647 6.69 -8.72 -20.18
N VAL A 648 7.51 -7.69 -19.98
CA VAL A 648 7.55 -6.48 -20.83
C VAL A 648 7.70 -6.79 -22.32
N LYS A 649 8.68 -7.65 -22.70
CA LYS A 649 8.97 -7.92 -24.11
C LYS A 649 7.84 -8.66 -24.84
N PRO A 650 7.34 -9.82 -24.37
CA PRO A 650 6.24 -10.50 -25.04
C PRO A 650 4.94 -9.70 -25.00
N SER A 651 4.70 -8.88 -23.97
CA SER A 651 3.57 -7.93 -23.95
C SER A 651 3.64 -6.93 -25.10
N ILE A 652 4.79 -6.31 -25.35
CA ILE A 652 4.99 -5.39 -26.48
C ILE A 652 4.83 -6.12 -27.83
N ASP A 653 5.37 -7.34 -27.94
CA ASP A 653 5.25 -8.15 -29.15
C ASP A 653 3.77 -8.51 -29.42
N HIS A 654 3.03 -8.94 -28.39
CA HIS A 654 1.60 -9.19 -28.50
C HIS A 654 0.83 -7.92 -28.91
N MET A 655 1.05 -6.80 -28.22
CA MET A 655 0.42 -5.50 -28.51
C MET A 655 0.67 -5.03 -29.95
N THR A 656 1.86 -5.27 -30.52
CA THR A 656 2.22 -4.87 -31.89
C THR A 656 1.72 -5.85 -32.95
N SER A 657 1.67 -7.15 -32.65
CA SER A 657 1.06 -8.17 -33.52
C SER A 657 -0.47 -8.13 -33.54
N SER A 658 -1.09 -7.58 -32.49
CA SER A 658 -2.53 -7.54 -32.31
C SER A 658 -3.19 -6.52 -33.26
N GLY A 659 -3.86 -7.06 -34.28
CA GLY A 659 -4.75 -6.33 -35.18
C GLY A 659 -6.14 -6.05 -34.62
N LEU A 660 -6.33 -6.16 -33.29
CA LEU A 660 -7.63 -5.92 -32.65
C LEU A 660 -8.10 -4.48 -32.90
N ASP A 661 -9.23 -4.35 -33.60
CA ASP A 661 -10.01 -3.13 -33.58
C ASP A 661 -10.75 -3.03 -32.25
N LEU A 662 -10.28 -2.14 -31.38
CA LEU A 662 -10.85 -1.90 -30.07
C LEU A 662 -12.16 -1.09 -30.13
N SER A 663 -12.71 -0.83 -31.32
CA SER A 663 -13.90 0.02 -31.50
C SER A 663 -15.19 -0.56 -30.92
N ASP A 664 -15.33 -1.89 -30.83
CA ASP A 664 -16.61 -2.53 -30.54
C ASP A 664 -16.76 -3.01 -29.08
N SER A 665 -16.90 -2.05 -28.16
CA SER A 665 -17.11 -2.32 -26.72
C SER A 665 -18.43 -3.04 -26.37
N ASN A 666 -19.30 -3.26 -27.36
CA ASN A 666 -20.63 -3.84 -27.21
C ASN A 666 -20.63 -5.38 -27.18
N LEU A 667 -19.50 -6.02 -27.50
CA LEU A 667 -19.35 -7.49 -27.49
C LEU A 667 -19.59 -8.13 -26.11
N TRP A 668 -19.48 -7.35 -25.03
CA TRP A 668 -19.69 -7.82 -23.66
C TRP A 668 -20.85 -7.10 -22.99
N ALA A 669 -21.76 -7.88 -22.42
CA ALA A 669 -22.78 -7.45 -21.47
C ALA A 669 -22.22 -6.44 -20.43
N ARG A 670 -22.99 -5.42 -20.07
CA ARG A 670 -22.63 -4.47 -19.00
C ARG A 670 -23.11 -4.98 -17.66
N MET A 671 -22.23 -4.95 -16.67
CA MET A 671 -22.59 -5.22 -15.28
C MET A 671 -23.27 -4.00 -14.68
N VAL A 672 -24.15 -4.21 -13.70
CA VAL A 672 -24.95 -3.16 -13.08
C VAL A 672 -24.79 -3.20 -11.56
N VAL A 673 -24.86 -2.05 -10.90
CA VAL A 673 -24.93 -2.00 -9.43
C VAL A 673 -26.37 -2.24 -8.95
N PRO A 674 -26.58 -2.91 -7.79
CA PRO A 674 -27.89 -3.34 -7.28
C PRO A 674 -28.74 -2.19 -6.69
N VAL A 675 -28.74 -1.00 -7.32
CA VAL A 675 -29.45 0.20 -6.86
C VAL A 675 -30.97 -0.01 -6.82
N SER A 676 -31.50 -0.95 -7.62
CA SER A 676 -32.91 -1.33 -7.67
C SER A 676 -33.41 -2.12 -6.44
N LEU A 677 -32.51 -2.74 -5.65
CA LEU A 677 -32.92 -3.63 -4.54
C LEU A 677 -33.38 -2.86 -3.28
N GLY A 678 -33.08 -1.57 -3.19
CA GLY A 678 -33.32 -0.76 -1.99
C GLY A 678 -32.26 -0.96 -0.89
N SER A 679 -32.16 0.03 0.00
CA SER A 679 -31.09 0.12 1.02
C SER A 679 -31.06 -1.07 1.98
N ASP A 680 -32.24 -1.50 2.43
CA ASP A 680 -32.37 -2.45 3.52
C ASP A 680 -32.02 -3.87 3.05
N VAL A 681 -32.47 -4.22 1.84
CA VAL A 681 -32.13 -5.49 1.16
C VAL A 681 -30.63 -5.57 0.88
N LEU A 682 -30.00 -4.46 0.47
CA LEU A 682 -28.56 -4.39 0.27
C LEU A 682 -27.79 -4.55 1.59
N ALA A 683 -28.22 -3.89 2.67
CA ALA A 683 -27.61 -4.02 4.00
C ALA A 683 -27.75 -5.46 4.56
N ASP A 684 -28.88 -6.11 4.31
CA ASP A 684 -29.14 -7.51 4.65
C ASP A 684 -28.26 -8.48 3.85
N SER A 685 -28.12 -8.23 2.54
CA SER A 685 -27.23 -8.98 1.64
C SER A 685 -25.76 -8.87 2.05
N ILE A 686 -25.30 -7.66 2.41
CA ILE A 686 -23.95 -7.44 2.94
C ILE A 686 -23.79 -8.17 4.29
N ARG A 687 -24.78 -8.13 5.19
CA ARG A 687 -24.73 -8.83 6.47
C ARG A 687 -24.66 -10.36 6.30
N ARG A 688 -25.45 -10.95 5.40
CA ARG A 688 -25.37 -12.40 5.06
C ARG A 688 -24.02 -12.75 4.45
N THR A 689 -23.49 -11.91 3.56
CA THR A 689 -22.18 -12.11 2.92
C THR A 689 -21.03 -12.08 3.93
N ARG A 690 -21.02 -11.11 4.86
CA ARG A 690 -20.04 -11.04 5.96
C ARG A 690 -20.15 -12.24 6.92
N LYS A 691 -21.35 -12.81 7.13
CA LYS A 691 -21.52 -14.07 7.87
C LYS A 691 -20.91 -15.25 7.09
N ALA A 692 -21.19 -15.36 5.79
CA ALA A 692 -20.65 -16.43 4.94
C ALA A 692 -19.11 -16.38 4.87
N ARG A 693 -18.50 -15.19 4.78
CA ARG A 693 -17.04 -14.98 4.86
C ARG A 693 -16.44 -15.62 6.12
N LYS A 694 -17.00 -15.31 7.30
CA LYS A 694 -16.52 -15.83 8.58
C LYS A 694 -16.68 -17.35 8.70
N GLU A 695 -17.75 -17.89 8.13
CA GLU A 695 -17.99 -19.33 8.12
C GLU A 695 -17.03 -20.06 7.18
N LEU A 696 -16.80 -19.54 5.98
CA LEU A 696 -15.78 -20.03 5.03
C LEU A 696 -14.38 -20.03 5.67
N GLN A 697 -13.99 -18.93 6.30
CA GLN A 697 -12.71 -18.81 7.01
C GLN A 697 -12.59 -19.85 8.14
N SER A 698 -13.66 -20.07 8.91
CA SER A 698 -13.69 -21.10 9.96
C SER A 698 -13.48 -22.50 9.37
N ILE A 699 -14.18 -22.85 8.28
CA ILE A 699 -14.01 -24.12 7.56
C ILE A 699 -12.57 -24.29 7.05
N MET A 700 -11.98 -23.25 6.45
CA MET A 700 -10.61 -23.29 5.95
C MET A 700 -9.58 -23.48 7.07
N TRP A 701 -9.74 -22.79 8.20
CA TRP A 701 -8.85 -22.96 9.36
C TRP A 701 -8.99 -24.34 10.00
N GLU A 702 -10.21 -24.81 10.19
CA GLU A 702 -10.49 -26.10 10.81
C GLU A 702 -9.97 -27.26 9.93
N TYR A 703 -10.38 -27.33 8.68
CA TYR A 703 -10.16 -28.52 7.85
C TYR A 703 -8.99 -28.43 6.86
N VAL A 704 -8.54 -27.21 6.52
CA VAL A 704 -7.60 -26.93 5.42
C VAL A 704 -6.37 -26.14 5.92
N GLY A 705 -6.09 -26.22 7.22
CA GLY A 705 -4.95 -25.57 7.87
C GLY A 705 -3.59 -26.27 7.62
N ILE A 706 -2.71 -26.15 8.62
CA ILE A 706 -1.31 -26.65 8.60
C ILE A 706 -1.22 -28.18 8.52
N VAL A 707 -2.15 -28.88 9.19
CA VAL A 707 -2.21 -30.36 9.24
C VAL A 707 -3.56 -30.81 8.69
N ARG A 708 -3.54 -31.69 7.69
CA ARG A 708 -4.72 -32.08 6.88
C ARG A 708 -4.94 -33.59 6.90
N SER A 709 -6.13 -34.00 6.48
CA SER A 709 -6.49 -35.41 6.23
C SER A 709 -7.55 -35.48 5.14
N THR A 710 -7.65 -36.59 4.41
CA THR A 710 -8.64 -36.79 3.34
C THR A 710 -10.07 -36.61 3.86
N THR A 711 -10.36 -37.08 5.07
CA THR A 711 -11.67 -36.91 5.72
C THR A 711 -11.98 -35.44 6.03
N ARG A 712 -10.98 -34.66 6.50
CA ARG A 712 -11.15 -33.22 6.75
C ARG A 712 -11.34 -32.47 5.43
N LEU A 713 -10.53 -32.74 4.43
CA LEU A 713 -10.61 -32.08 3.12
C LEU A 713 -11.94 -32.36 2.40
N LYS A 714 -12.44 -33.60 2.38
CA LYS A 714 -13.78 -33.93 1.84
C LYS A 714 -14.91 -33.25 2.62
N THR A 715 -14.73 -33.06 3.92
CA THR A 715 -15.68 -32.31 4.75
C THR A 715 -15.67 -30.82 4.41
N ALA A 716 -14.49 -30.25 4.15
CA ALA A 716 -14.35 -28.88 3.67
C ALA A 716 -15.01 -28.70 2.29
N GLU A 717 -14.69 -29.55 1.33
CA GLU A 717 -15.25 -29.51 -0.04
C GLU A 717 -16.78 -29.44 -0.02
N ARG A 718 -17.41 -30.36 0.73
CA ARG A 718 -18.87 -30.39 0.91
C ARG A 718 -19.39 -29.12 1.60
N ARG A 719 -18.84 -28.74 2.75
CA ARG A 719 -19.33 -27.57 3.52
C ARG A 719 -19.15 -26.25 2.78
N ILE A 720 -18.10 -26.10 1.96
CA ILE A 720 -17.87 -24.92 1.13
C ILE A 720 -18.91 -24.86 0.01
N GLY A 721 -19.19 -25.97 -0.67
CA GLY A 721 -20.22 -26.04 -1.71
C GLY A 721 -21.64 -25.79 -1.18
N GLU A 722 -21.97 -26.32 0.00
CA GLU A 722 -23.23 -26.02 0.70
C GLU A 722 -23.34 -24.52 1.03
N LEU A 723 -22.30 -23.93 1.64
CA LEU A 723 -22.27 -22.52 2.02
C LEU A 723 -22.32 -21.54 0.83
N GLU A 724 -21.67 -21.89 -0.30
CA GLU A 724 -21.76 -21.16 -1.56
C GLU A 724 -23.19 -21.18 -2.09
N THR A 725 -23.81 -22.36 -2.16
CA THR A 725 -25.18 -22.54 -2.65
C THR A 725 -26.20 -21.77 -1.79
N GLU A 726 -26.16 -21.92 -0.46
CA GLU A 726 -27.06 -21.17 0.44
C GLU A 726 -26.86 -19.65 0.41
N TRP A 727 -25.69 -19.17 -0.03
CA TRP A 727 -25.40 -17.75 -0.15
C TRP A 727 -25.89 -17.20 -1.50
N GLU A 728 -25.63 -17.92 -2.59
CA GLU A 728 -26.18 -17.62 -3.93
C GLU A 728 -27.71 -17.61 -3.91
N GLU A 729 -28.35 -18.68 -3.39
CA GLU A 729 -29.81 -18.79 -3.26
C GLU A 729 -30.41 -17.62 -2.47
N TYR A 730 -29.76 -17.22 -1.37
CA TYR A 730 -30.23 -16.08 -0.57
C TYR A 730 -30.20 -14.78 -1.37
N LEU A 731 -29.10 -14.48 -2.09
CA LEU A 731 -29.00 -13.27 -2.90
C LEU A 731 -30.08 -13.26 -4.00
N PHE A 732 -30.27 -14.36 -4.72
CA PHE A 732 -31.30 -14.48 -5.76
C PHE A 732 -32.73 -14.34 -5.18
N GLN A 733 -33.01 -14.89 -3.99
CA GLN A 733 -34.29 -14.69 -3.29
C GLN A 733 -34.52 -13.24 -2.85
N GLN A 734 -33.44 -12.47 -2.60
CA GLN A 734 -33.50 -11.02 -2.35
C GLN A 734 -33.57 -10.18 -3.63
N GLY A 735 -33.68 -10.80 -4.81
CA GLY A 735 -33.82 -10.13 -6.09
C GLY A 735 -32.50 -9.75 -6.78
N TRP A 736 -31.34 -10.18 -6.25
CA TRP A 736 -30.06 -9.99 -6.93
C TRP A 736 -30.10 -10.66 -8.32
N GLU A 737 -29.74 -9.93 -9.37
CA GLU A 737 -29.71 -10.48 -10.73
C GLU A 737 -28.29 -11.00 -11.07
N PRO A 738 -28.12 -11.99 -11.98
CA PRO A 738 -26.81 -12.55 -12.29
C PRO A 738 -25.75 -11.50 -12.72
N ALA A 739 -26.17 -10.40 -13.33
CA ALA A 739 -25.29 -9.30 -13.76
C ALA A 739 -25.09 -8.18 -12.72
N MET A 740 -25.68 -8.30 -11.54
CA MET A 740 -25.47 -7.34 -10.46
C MET A 740 -24.10 -7.54 -9.79
N VAL A 741 -23.42 -6.43 -9.54
CA VAL A 741 -22.08 -6.38 -8.93
C VAL A 741 -22.06 -5.48 -7.70
N GLY A 742 -21.37 -5.93 -6.66
CA GLY A 742 -21.14 -5.17 -5.44
C GLY A 742 -19.90 -5.72 -4.74
N LEU A 743 -19.14 -4.84 -4.08
CA LEU A 743 -17.81 -5.13 -3.54
C LEU A 743 -17.75 -6.43 -2.72
N GLU A 744 -18.47 -6.51 -1.59
CA GLU A 744 -18.41 -7.69 -0.72
C GLU A 744 -18.91 -8.96 -1.40
N ALA A 745 -19.86 -8.86 -2.32
CA ALA A 745 -20.36 -10.01 -3.07
C ALA A 745 -19.31 -10.54 -4.05
N CYS A 746 -18.64 -9.65 -4.79
CA CYS A 746 -17.55 -10.04 -5.70
C CYS A 746 -16.32 -10.57 -4.94
N GLU A 747 -15.94 -9.96 -3.81
CA GLU A 747 -14.94 -10.51 -2.90
C GLU A 747 -15.32 -11.93 -2.45
N MET A 748 -16.59 -12.18 -2.10
CA MET A 748 -17.05 -13.50 -1.65
C MET A 748 -17.00 -14.56 -2.77
N ARG A 749 -17.39 -14.22 -4.02
CA ARG A 749 -17.19 -15.10 -5.20
C ARG A 749 -15.72 -15.51 -5.34
N ASN A 750 -14.80 -14.55 -5.17
CA ASN A 750 -13.36 -14.77 -5.29
C ASN A 750 -12.82 -15.66 -4.16
N LEU A 751 -13.28 -15.44 -2.92
CA LEU A 751 -12.92 -16.27 -1.76
C LEU A 751 -13.43 -17.71 -1.90
N PHE A 752 -14.68 -17.93 -2.33
CA PHE A 752 -15.21 -19.28 -2.61
C PHE A 752 -14.39 -19.99 -3.69
N CYS A 753 -14.11 -19.30 -4.80
CA CYS A 753 -13.30 -19.84 -5.89
C CYS A 753 -11.90 -20.25 -5.38
N CYS A 754 -11.19 -19.37 -4.67
CA CYS A 754 -9.87 -19.68 -4.12
C CYS A 754 -9.91 -20.84 -3.11
N ALA A 755 -10.88 -20.85 -2.19
CA ALA A 755 -11.02 -21.91 -1.19
C ALA A 755 -11.26 -23.29 -1.83
N LYS A 756 -12.15 -23.38 -2.83
CA LYS A 756 -12.40 -24.62 -3.59
C LYS A 756 -11.15 -25.06 -4.35
N LEU A 757 -10.42 -24.13 -4.99
CA LEU A 757 -9.16 -24.43 -5.66
C LEU A 757 -8.09 -24.99 -4.71
N VAL A 758 -7.93 -24.44 -3.50
CA VAL A 758 -7.02 -24.97 -2.46
C VAL A 758 -7.43 -26.39 -2.05
N VAL A 759 -8.72 -26.62 -1.80
CA VAL A 759 -9.24 -27.93 -1.37
C VAL A 759 -9.10 -28.99 -2.47
N SER A 760 -9.47 -28.69 -3.71
CA SER A 760 -9.35 -29.63 -4.84
C SER A 760 -7.87 -29.94 -5.16
N SER A 761 -6.97 -28.95 -5.10
CA SER A 761 -5.52 -29.22 -5.21
C SER A 761 -5.03 -30.13 -4.08
N ALA A 762 -5.48 -29.89 -2.85
CA ALA A 762 -5.07 -30.68 -1.69
C ALA A 762 -5.65 -32.11 -1.71
N LEU A 763 -6.84 -32.32 -2.28
CA LEU A 763 -7.45 -33.65 -2.47
C LEU A 763 -6.76 -34.45 -3.59
N ALA A 764 -6.18 -33.79 -4.59
CA ALA A 764 -5.45 -34.44 -5.68
C ALA A 764 -4.06 -34.95 -5.26
N ARG A 765 -3.48 -34.44 -4.15
CA ARG A 765 -2.15 -34.80 -3.68
C ARG A 765 -2.21 -35.83 -2.53
N HIS A 766 -1.80 -37.05 -2.81
CA HIS A 766 -1.70 -38.15 -1.83
C HIS A 766 -0.25 -38.35 -1.35
N GLU A 767 0.38 -37.30 -0.85
CA GLU A 767 1.72 -37.32 -0.20
C GLU A 767 1.83 -36.19 0.83
N SER A 768 2.95 -36.10 1.55
CA SER A 768 3.32 -34.92 2.34
C SER A 768 4.60 -34.29 1.82
N ARG A 769 4.54 -33.02 1.43
CA ARG A 769 5.65 -32.25 0.85
C ARG A 769 5.54 -30.77 1.20
N GLY A 770 6.58 -30.21 1.80
CA GLY A 770 6.65 -28.78 2.15
C GLY A 770 5.43 -28.34 2.97
N LEU A 771 4.68 -27.36 2.46
CA LEU A 771 3.49 -26.80 3.12
C LEU A 771 2.24 -27.69 3.09
N HIS A 772 2.24 -28.74 2.26
CA HIS A 772 1.16 -29.71 2.21
C HIS A 772 1.50 -30.91 3.09
N PHE A 773 0.81 -31.07 4.22
CA PHE A 773 1.02 -32.17 5.16
C PHE A 773 -0.28 -32.92 5.45
N MET A 774 -0.32 -34.18 5.02
CA MET A 774 -1.46 -35.09 5.12
C MET A 774 -1.14 -36.21 6.11
N ILE A 775 -1.89 -36.32 7.20
CA ILE A 775 -1.66 -37.39 8.20
C ILE A 775 -1.90 -38.79 7.64
N ASP A 776 -2.75 -38.91 6.62
CA ASP A 776 -3.06 -40.18 5.94
C ASP A 776 -1.96 -40.57 4.93
N PHE A 777 -1.14 -39.60 4.50
CA PHE A 777 -0.02 -39.75 3.56
C PHE A 777 1.21 -39.00 4.09
N PRO A 778 1.81 -39.43 5.22
CA PRO A 778 2.82 -38.65 5.95
C PRO A 778 4.20 -38.63 5.28
N HIS A 779 4.39 -39.42 4.21
CA HIS A 779 5.64 -39.54 3.48
C HIS A 779 5.61 -38.77 2.16
N LEU A 780 6.80 -38.40 1.69
CA LEU A 780 7.02 -37.77 0.39
C LEU A 780 7.10 -38.86 -0.68
N GLU A 781 6.34 -38.71 -1.77
CA GLU A 781 6.28 -39.69 -2.85
C GLU A 781 6.96 -39.13 -4.10
N GLU A 782 7.99 -39.80 -4.60
CA GLU A 782 8.82 -39.24 -5.67
C GLU A 782 8.09 -39.11 -7.01
N SER A 783 7.17 -40.04 -7.29
CA SER A 783 6.25 -39.97 -8.43
C SER A 783 5.29 -38.77 -8.38
N MET A 784 5.07 -38.20 -7.19
CA MET A 784 4.21 -37.03 -6.96
C MET A 784 4.99 -35.71 -6.99
N ARG A 785 6.29 -35.72 -7.32
CA ARG A 785 7.14 -34.52 -7.50
C ARG A 785 6.82 -33.78 -8.83
N LEU A 786 5.54 -33.48 -9.03
CA LEU A 786 4.97 -32.74 -10.15
C LEU A 786 4.00 -31.68 -9.61
N PRO A 787 3.86 -30.52 -10.27
CA PRO A 787 2.91 -29.50 -9.86
C PRO A 787 1.47 -30.01 -10.01
N THR A 788 0.60 -29.68 -9.06
CA THR A 788 -0.83 -29.95 -9.19
C THR A 788 -1.40 -28.94 -10.17
N VAL A 789 -2.08 -29.41 -11.22
CA VAL A 789 -2.66 -28.55 -12.26
C VAL A 789 -4.18 -28.69 -12.21
N ILE A 790 -4.87 -27.57 -12.00
CA ILE A 790 -6.33 -27.51 -12.03
C ILE A 790 -6.75 -26.92 -13.37
N SER A 791 -7.40 -27.76 -14.18
CA SER A 791 -8.15 -27.29 -15.35
C SER A 791 -9.45 -26.63 -14.89
N PRO A 792 -9.93 -25.56 -15.56
CA PRO A 792 -11.20 -24.92 -15.23
C PRO A 792 -12.38 -25.91 -15.32
N VAL A 793 -13.26 -25.86 -14.33
CA VAL A 793 -14.54 -26.62 -14.33
C VAL A 793 -15.68 -25.64 -14.06
N LYS A 794 -16.72 -25.69 -14.90
CA LYS A 794 -17.94 -24.90 -14.75
C LYS A 794 -18.92 -25.59 -13.81
N SER A 795 -19.54 -24.86 -12.88
CA SER A 795 -20.58 -25.45 -11.99
C SER A 795 -21.57 -24.49 -11.33
N THR A 796 -21.24 -23.22 -11.10
CA THR A 796 -22.02 -22.27 -10.27
C THR A 796 -21.95 -20.84 -10.82
N TRP A 797 -22.84 -19.95 -10.35
CA TRP A 797 -22.79 -18.53 -10.73
C TRP A 797 -21.45 -17.88 -10.34
N SER A 798 -20.90 -18.22 -9.17
CA SER A 798 -19.60 -17.73 -8.69
C SER A 798 -18.39 -18.22 -9.49
N SER A 799 -18.52 -19.30 -10.27
CA SER A 799 -17.43 -19.91 -11.03
C SER A 799 -17.37 -19.55 -12.53
N GLU A 800 -18.27 -18.69 -13.03
CA GLU A 800 -18.27 -18.22 -14.42
C GLU A 800 -18.18 -16.68 -14.55
N GLN A 801 -17.67 -16.21 -15.69
CA GLN A 801 -17.55 -14.78 -15.99
C GLN A 801 -18.94 -14.16 -16.19
N LEU A 802 -19.25 -13.09 -15.45
CA LEU A 802 -20.60 -12.52 -15.42
C LEU A 802 -21.10 -12.08 -16.80
N HIS A 803 -20.23 -11.53 -17.64
CA HIS A 803 -20.59 -11.08 -18.99
C HIS A 803 -20.98 -12.23 -19.95
N LYS A 804 -20.72 -13.50 -19.61
CA LYS A 804 -21.15 -14.67 -20.40
C LYS A 804 -22.50 -15.22 -19.96
N GLN A 805 -22.98 -14.86 -18.76
CA GLN A 805 -24.20 -15.39 -18.16
C GLN A 805 -25.48 -14.71 -18.67
N GLN A 806 -25.40 -13.52 -19.28
CA GLN A 806 -26.56 -12.84 -19.88
C GLN A 806 -27.04 -13.48 -21.21
N ASN A 807 -26.28 -14.40 -21.79
CA ASN A 807 -26.57 -15.02 -23.10
C ASN A 807 -27.19 -16.43 -23.00
N CYS A 808 -27.74 -16.81 -21.83
CA CYS A 808 -28.40 -18.10 -21.58
C CYS A 808 -29.90 -17.93 -21.32
#